data_AF-A0A1D2QSD7-F1
#
_entry.id   AF-A0A1D2QSD7-F1
#
_cell.length_a   1.000
_cell.length_b   1.000
_cell.length_c   1.000
_cell.angle_alpha   90.00
_cell.angle_beta   90.00
_cell.angle_gamma   90.00
#
_symmetry.space_group_name_H-M   'P 1'
#
loop_
_entity.id
_entity.type
_entity.pdbx_description
1 polymer ?
#
loop_
_entity_poly.entity_id
_entity_poly.type
_entity_poly.pdbx_seq_one_letter_code
_entity_poly.pdbx_strand_id
1 'polypeptide(L)'
;MNKTTQYLLCCSLWLLISSHTVAIDTVAPAGLRDQGEALYREGRFEHALRLWQQAFDSLPMQQEPKDLPPDTTEQAIGLLRHIAQVSLALGLNDRALSALQQAQSLAAATESSQYSRVLSELGDWYLGNGQWQQAGETLSESVSQARALRHPGTLAAALNNLGNALVLAAAYDQAQTAYEESLHWAVEADNRPLQTTVLINLTRLQLQNGQLWQTAYSALGRALGHVRQRATPAQVADLMTLTRLTKRLMEGLGGDGGKGKALSRLHRTLLEQALEIATDFYDPHQQAYAHGYLGQYYEDRQDYPQAMHHTRQAIFFAEQARYPANLYLWQWQRGRLLKAQGYKVDAVAAYRQAVVTLNPVRSHLMNNYRAPDVFYERIQPVYFGLADLLLEQAQQLTTPPKTGQPSSEDLLREARDSVEILNTAELQDYFQDECTVALQTKQTGLDGIDPHTAVIYPVILPQRLVLLVSLNGQLQQVVVPVTATRLELSTRRFRRHLQIRSRHAYLVEARQLYDWMIRPLQAQLSQAEIHTLVFVPSGVLRTIPLTALQDGQQFLVEQYALATTPSLSLTDPQPLSREDTETLITSLSKSVQGFPALPGVAGELSTVQDLLGGKILQDKDYSVDSLSGALKETEYSVLHMATHGVFGGSAEQSFLLTYDDKLNMNRLGELLQVGIFRDKPLELLTLSACQTTLGDERSALGLAGVAVQFGARSAVASLWFVDDAATAAMMAEFYQQLARTDQSKARALQQAQLSLLQQPQYRHPIYWASPV
;
A
#
# COMPACT_ATOMS: atom_id res chain seq x y z
N MET A 1 10.89 55.67 -43.04
CA MET A 1 12.02 56.45 -42.49
C MET A 1 12.67 55.65 -41.39
N ASN A 2 14.01 55.64 -41.40
CA ASN A 2 14.86 54.58 -40.88
C ASN A 2 15.05 54.56 -39.36
N LYS A 3 15.33 53.35 -38.86
CA LYS A 3 15.50 52.89 -37.48
C LYS A 3 16.72 53.44 -36.72
N THR A 4 17.19 54.66 -36.99
CA THR A 4 18.50 55.13 -36.46
C THR A 4 18.42 56.28 -35.45
N THR A 5 17.26 56.93 -35.26
CA THR A 5 17.17 58.14 -34.40
C THR A 5 16.58 57.90 -33.01
N GLN A 6 16.05 56.71 -32.73
CA GLN A 6 15.50 56.37 -31.40
C GLN A 6 16.52 55.69 -30.46
N TYR A 7 17.71 55.37 -30.98
CA TYR A 7 18.82 54.76 -30.22
C TYR A 7 19.74 55.77 -29.51
N LEU A 8 19.65 57.07 -29.82
CA LEU A 8 20.56 58.09 -29.29
C LEU A 8 20.08 58.83 -28.03
N LEU A 9 18.84 58.60 -27.58
CA LEU A 9 18.34 59.15 -26.30
C LEU A 9 18.34 58.15 -25.13
N CYS A 10 18.57 56.86 -25.37
CA CYS A 10 18.68 55.86 -24.29
C CYS A 10 20.11 55.65 -23.79
N CYS A 11 21.14 56.00 -24.57
CA CYS A 11 22.54 55.84 -24.14
C CYS A 11 23.07 56.95 -23.22
N SER A 12 22.39 58.10 -23.11
CA SER A 12 22.84 59.22 -22.26
C SER A 12 22.24 59.21 -20.84
N LEU A 13 21.25 58.35 -20.55
CA LEU A 13 20.82 58.09 -19.17
C LEU A 13 21.52 56.89 -18.52
N TRP A 14 22.34 56.15 -19.28
CA TRP A 14 23.06 54.96 -18.80
C TRP A 14 24.52 55.21 -18.38
N LEU A 15 24.99 56.47 -18.40
CA LEU A 15 26.38 56.84 -18.10
C LEU A 15 26.56 57.83 -16.94
N LEU A 16 25.52 58.09 -16.15
CA LEU A 16 25.59 58.98 -14.97
C LEU A 16 25.04 58.38 -13.66
N ILE A 17 24.95 57.05 -13.58
CA ILE A 17 24.72 56.34 -12.31
C ILE A 17 25.78 55.25 -12.17
N SER A 18 27.05 55.66 -12.16
CA SER A 18 28.18 54.86 -11.73
C SER A 18 28.98 55.70 -10.73
N SER A 19 28.59 55.61 -9.45
CA SER A 19 29.48 55.74 -8.29
C SER A 19 28.74 55.61 -6.95
N HIS A 20 27.71 54.76 -6.89
CA HIS A 20 27.41 54.05 -5.65
C HIS A 20 27.53 52.57 -5.98
N THR A 21 28.76 52.04 -5.82
CA THR A 21 28.93 50.66 -5.38
C THR A 21 28.16 50.54 -4.07
N VAL A 22 26.86 50.25 -4.16
CA VAL A 22 26.18 49.54 -3.09
C VAL A 22 26.94 48.23 -3.04
N ALA A 23 27.74 48.04 -2.00
CA ALA A 23 28.18 46.72 -1.63
C ALA A 23 26.94 45.84 -1.69
N ILE A 24 26.89 44.88 -2.61
CA ILE A 24 26.01 43.75 -2.42
C ILE A 24 26.60 43.14 -1.16
N ASP A 25 26.01 43.46 0.00
CA ASP A 25 26.31 42.77 1.24
C ASP A 25 26.14 41.30 0.90
N THR A 26 27.24 40.59 0.67
CA THR A 26 27.24 39.14 0.58
C THR A 26 26.79 38.69 1.95
N VAL A 27 25.48 38.42 2.08
CA VAL A 27 24.90 37.96 3.33
C VAL A 27 25.71 36.74 3.73
N ALA A 28 26.41 36.84 4.86
CA ALA A 28 27.27 35.77 5.33
C ALA A 28 26.45 34.47 5.45
N PRO A 29 27.07 33.28 5.31
CA PRO A 29 26.37 32.00 5.39
C PRO A 29 25.46 31.88 6.62
N ALA A 30 25.88 32.45 7.75
CA ALA A 30 25.09 32.53 8.99
C ALA A 30 23.80 33.36 8.83
N GLY A 31 23.85 34.49 8.13
CA GLY A 31 22.67 35.32 7.86
C GLY A 31 21.67 34.64 6.93
N LEU A 32 22.16 33.91 5.92
CA LEU A 32 21.30 33.08 5.05
C LEU A 32 20.68 31.91 5.81
N ARG A 33 21.44 31.29 6.74
CA ARG A 33 20.95 30.22 7.61
C ARG A 33 19.77 30.68 8.47
N ASP A 34 19.92 31.80 9.16
CA ASP A 34 18.92 32.31 10.09
C ASP A 34 17.66 32.81 9.36
N GLN A 35 17.82 33.40 8.17
CA GLN A 35 16.68 33.72 7.29
C GLN A 35 15.95 32.47 6.81
N GLY A 36 16.70 31.42 6.43
CA GLY A 36 16.11 30.13 6.07
C GLY A 36 15.32 29.50 7.21
N GLU A 37 15.82 29.59 8.45
CA GLU A 37 15.14 29.11 9.66
C GLU A 37 13.83 29.88 9.93
N ALA A 38 13.82 31.20 9.76
CA ALA A 38 12.61 32.00 9.88
C ALA A 38 11.55 31.56 8.86
N LEU A 39 11.95 31.42 7.58
CA LEU A 39 11.06 30.97 6.52
C LEU A 39 10.57 29.53 6.74
N TYR A 40 11.41 28.66 7.28
CA TYR A 40 11.02 27.30 7.64
C TYR A 40 9.93 27.30 8.72
N ARG A 41 10.07 28.13 9.76
CA ARG A 41 9.06 28.29 10.82
C ARG A 41 7.75 28.90 10.33
N GLU A 42 7.81 29.71 9.27
CA GLU A 42 6.65 30.24 8.55
C GLU A 42 6.03 29.23 7.55
N GLY A 43 6.59 28.03 7.42
CA GLY A 43 6.12 27.01 6.47
C GLY A 43 6.50 27.28 5.01
N ARG A 44 7.37 28.27 4.74
CA ARG A 44 7.84 28.64 3.39
C ARG A 44 9.02 27.78 2.95
N PHE A 45 8.82 26.46 2.91
CA PHE A 45 9.86 25.44 2.74
C PHE A 45 10.72 25.60 1.48
N GLU A 46 10.13 25.88 0.31
CA GLU A 46 10.90 26.07 -0.93
C GLU A 46 11.86 27.27 -0.88
N HIS A 47 11.49 28.32 -0.14
CA HIS A 47 12.34 29.48 0.03
C HIS A 47 13.45 29.19 1.06
N ALA A 48 13.11 28.51 2.16
CA ALA A 48 14.09 28.05 3.15
C ALA A 48 15.15 27.13 2.52
N LEU A 49 14.72 26.15 1.71
CA LEU A 49 15.62 25.24 0.99
C LEU A 49 16.60 26.00 0.08
N ARG A 50 16.11 27.00 -0.67
CA ARG A 50 16.98 27.82 -1.52
C ARG A 50 18.02 28.59 -0.73
N LEU A 51 17.64 29.22 0.39
CA LEU A 51 18.58 29.99 1.21
C LEU A 51 19.64 29.09 1.88
N TRP A 52 19.24 27.92 2.39
CA TRP A 52 20.18 26.97 2.99
C TRP A 52 21.11 26.34 1.96
N GLN A 53 20.64 26.07 0.75
CA GLN A 53 21.50 25.63 -0.35
C GLN A 53 22.51 26.72 -0.73
N GLN A 54 22.08 27.98 -0.88
CA GLN A 54 22.98 29.10 -1.16
C GLN A 54 24.03 29.29 -0.06
N ALA A 55 23.64 29.16 1.21
CA ALA A 55 24.56 29.22 2.34
C ALA A 55 25.60 28.09 2.27
N PHE A 56 25.16 26.87 1.94
CA PHE A 56 26.05 25.71 1.84
C PHE A 56 27.03 25.85 0.67
N ASP A 57 26.55 26.27 -0.50
CA ASP A 57 27.36 26.45 -1.71
C ASP A 57 28.42 27.56 -1.54
N SER A 58 28.21 28.48 -0.59
CA SER A 58 29.16 29.55 -0.27
C SER A 58 30.28 29.13 0.71
N LEU A 59 30.22 27.93 1.29
CA LEU A 59 31.26 27.42 2.18
C LEU A 59 32.51 26.98 1.39
N PRO A 60 33.73 27.20 1.92
CA PRO A 60 34.98 26.81 1.25
C PRO A 60 35.24 25.29 1.38
N MET A 61 34.52 24.48 0.60
CA MET A 61 34.53 23.00 0.64
C MET A 61 35.56 22.35 -0.32
N GLN A 62 36.71 22.99 -0.54
CA GLN A 62 37.69 22.58 -1.57
C GLN A 62 38.71 21.54 -1.09
N GLN A 63 38.72 21.23 0.21
CA GLN A 63 39.65 20.27 0.84
C GLN A 63 38.91 18.97 1.17
N GLU A 64 39.66 17.88 1.44
CA GLU A 64 39.04 16.65 1.93
C GLU A 64 38.42 16.87 3.33
N PRO A 65 37.36 16.13 3.70
CA PRO A 65 36.66 16.26 4.98
C PRO A 65 37.55 16.33 6.22
N LYS A 66 38.64 15.54 6.25
CA LYS A 66 39.61 15.47 7.36
C LYS A 66 40.49 16.72 7.49
N ASP A 67 40.62 17.49 6.41
CA ASP A 67 41.52 18.64 6.30
C ASP A 67 40.77 19.98 6.41
N LEU A 68 39.42 19.94 6.41
CA LEU A 68 38.58 21.13 6.53
C LEU A 68 38.71 21.78 7.92
N PRO A 69 38.63 23.13 8.01
CA PRO A 69 38.55 23.81 9.30
C PRO A 69 37.36 23.28 10.13
N PRO A 70 37.51 23.10 11.45
CA PRO A 70 36.43 22.60 12.31
C PRO A 70 35.14 23.43 12.21
N ASP A 71 35.25 24.76 12.19
CA ASP A 71 34.10 25.67 12.09
C ASP A 71 33.37 25.54 10.74
N THR A 72 34.11 25.35 9.64
CA THR A 72 33.55 25.12 8.31
C THR A 72 32.82 23.78 8.26
N THR A 73 33.42 22.75 8.86
CA THR A 73 32.85 21.40 8.95
C THR A 73 31.55 21.42 9.76
N GLU A 74 31.51 22.10 10.90
CA GLU A 74 30.32 22.23 11.73
C GLU A 74 29.19 22.98 11.00
N GLN A 75 29.51 24.07 10.31
CA GLN A 75 28.54 24.82 9.51
C GLN A 75 27.99 23.99 8.35
N ALA A 76 28.84 23.24 7.66
CA ALA A 76 28.45 22.35 6.57
C ALA A 76 27.49 21.26 7.05
N ILE A 77 27.82 20.57 8.15
CA ILE A 77 26.95 19.55 8.77
C ILE A 77 25.61 20.17 9.17
N GLY A 78 25.62 21.35 9.80
CA GLY A 78 24.41 22.06 10.20
C GLY A 78 23.48 22.36 9.02
N LEU A 79 24.02 22.93 7.94
CA LEU A 79 23.27 23.28 6.73
C LEU A 79 22.74 22.04 5.99
N LEU A 80 23.54 20.99 5.85
CA LEU A 80 23.10 19.74 5.22
C LEU A 80 21.93 19.10 5.98
N ARG A 81 21.95 19.12 7.32
CA ARG A 81 20.83 18.66 8.14
C ARG A 81 19.57 19.50 7.93
N HIS A 82 19.70 20.83 7.86
CA HIS A 82 18.58 21.71 7.54
C HIS A 82 18.01 21.46 6.13
N ILE A 83 18.89 21.29 5.13
CA ILE A 83 18.53 20.90 3.76
C ILE A 83 17.79 19.57 3.75
N ALA A 84 18.25 18.57 4.52
CA ALA A 84 17.58 17.29 4.65
C ALA A 84 16.18 17.44 5.27
N GLN A 85 16.07 18.18 6.37
CA GLN A 85 14.81 18.41 7.07
C GLN A 85 13.76 19.10 6.19
N VAL A 86 14.13 20.13 5.43
CA VAL A 86 13.19 20.81 4.52
C VAL A 86 12.91 19.98 3.26
N SER A 87 13.87 19.18 2.80
CA SER A 87 13.66 18.24 1.70
C SER A 87 12.60 17.19 2.08
N LEU A 88 12.66 16.65 3.30
CA LEU A 88 11.62 15.77 3.85
C LEU A 88 10.26 16.46 3.92
N ALA A 89 10.21 17.73 4.38
CA ALA A 89 8.97 18.50 4.42
C ALA A 89 8.36 18.75 3.03
N LEU A 90 9.20 18.75 1.98
CA LEU A 90 8.81 18.89 0.58
C LEU A 90 8.58 17.54 -0.13
N GLY A 91 8.79 16.40 0.55
CA GLY A 91 8.69 15.07 -0.05
C GLY A 91 9.90 14.65 -0.92
N LEU A 92 11.00 15.40 -0.89
CA LEU A 92 12.21 15.13 -1.66
C LEU A 92 13.14 14.14 -0.93
N ASN A 93 12.73 12.87 -0.85
CA ASN A 93 13.41 11.83 -0.05
C ASN A 93 14.86 11.58 -0.47
N ASP A 94 15.14 11.45 -1.77
CA ASP A 94 16.51 11.20 -2.27
C ASP A 94 17.47 12.34 -1.94
N ARG A 95 16.97 13.58 -2.06
CA ARG A 95 17.75 14.77 -1.70
C ARG A 95 18.03 14.80 -0.21
N ALA A 96 17.05 14.43 0.61
CA ALA A 96 17.24 14.32 2.05
C ALA A 96 18.28 13.26 2.42
N LEU A 97 18.21 12.08 1.79
CA LEU A 97 19.20 11.01 1.99
C LEU A 97 20.60 11.47 1.60
N SER A 98 20.76 12.05 0.41
CA SER A 98 22.05 12.52 -0.07
C SER A 98 22.65 13.57 0.87
N ALA A 99 21.85 14.51 1.36
CA ALA A 99 22.30 15.51 2.32
C ALA A 99 22.70 14.88 3.67
N LEU A 100 21.95 13.89 4.18
CA LEU A 100 22.29 13.19 5.42
C LEU A 100 23.55 12.32 5.29
N GLN A 101 23.74 11.64 4.16
CA GLN A 101 24.95 10.85 3.88
C GLN A 101 26.20 11.74 3.76
N GLN A 102 26.07 12.91 3.12
CA GLN A 102 27.14 13.90 3.09
C GLN A 102 27.44 14.46 4.50
N ALA A 103 26.40 14.72 5.30
CA ALA A 103 26.58 15.16 6.68
C ALA A 103 27.25 14.07 7.53
N GLN A 104 26.95 12.79 7.27
CA GLN A 104 27.51 11.65 7.98
C GLN A 104 29.00 11.52 7.70
N SER A 105 29.42 11.64 6.44
CA SER A 105 30.83 11.53 6.05
C SER A 105 31.67 12.66 6.64
N LEU A 106 31.13 13.89 6.67
CA LEU A 106 31.77 15.04 7.32
C LEU A 106 31.84 14.86 8.84
N ALA A 107 30.74 14.41 9.47
CA ALA A 107 30.69 14.26 10.92
C ALA A 107 31.57 13.10 11.43
N ALA A 108 31.73 12.03 10.65
CA ALA A 108 32.59 10.89 10.99
C ALA A 108 34.05 11.31 11.21
N ALA A 109 34.52 12.33 10.49
CA ALA A 109 35.88 12.85 10.63
C ALA A 109 36.12 13.65 11.92
N THR A 110 35.06 13.98 12.68
CA THR A 110 35.13 14.90 13.83
C THR A 110 35.01 14.23 15.20
N GLU A 111 34.71 12.92 15.25
CA GLU A 111 34.43 12.14 16.49
C GLU A 111 33.51 12.87 17.50
N SER A 112 32.58 13.69 17.01
CA SER A 112 31.79 14.61 17.83
C SER A 112 30.34 14.14 18.03
N SER A 113 29.62 14.80 18.94
CA SER A 113 28.18 14.58 19.15
C SER A 113 27.34 14.83 17.88
N GLN A 114 27.92 15.50 16.87
CA GLN A 114 27.34 15.68 15.54
C GLN A 114 27.16 14.36 14.80
N TYR A 115 28.11 13.43 14.92
CA TYR A 115 28.03 12.15 14.25
C TYR A 115 26.83 11.34 14.72
N SER A 116 26.69 11.22 16.05
CA SER A 116 25.51 10.58 16.67
C SER A 116 24.21 11.26 16.25
N ARG A 117 24.16 12.60 16.19
CA ARG A 117 22.98 13.34 15.75
C ARG A 117 22.61 13.06 14.29
N VAL A 118 23.58 13.02 13.38
CA VAL A 118 23.35 12.66 11.98
C VAL A 118 22.88 11.22 11.85
N LEU A 119 23.48 10.27 12.59
CA LEU A 119 22.99 8.89 12.63
C LEU A 119 21.54 8.80 13.13
N SER A 120 21.15 9.61 14.11
CA SER A 120 19.76 9.66 14.60
C SER A 120 18.77 10.12 13.52
N GLU A 121 19.16 11.08 12.68
CA GLU A 121 18.34 11.62 11.58
C GLU A 121 18.32 10.69 10.37
N LEU A 122 19.46 10.07 10.04
CA LEU A 122 19.56 9.04 9.02
C LEU A 122 18.74 7.81 9.40
N GLY A 123 18.79 7.41 10.67
CA GLY A 123 17.93 6.38 11.24
C GLY A 123 16.44 6.72 11.11
N ASP A 124 16.02 7.95 11.42
CA ASP A 124 14.63 8.37 11.22
C ASP A 124 14.22 8.40 9.74
N TRP A 125 15.16 8.76 8.85
CA TRP A 125 14.96 8.67 7.41
C TRP A 125 14.76 7.21 6.98
N TYR A 126 15.59 6.29 7.45
CA TYR A 126 15.45 4.85 7.19
C TYR A 126 14.11 4.31 7.68
N LEU A 127 13.65 4.74 8.87
CA LEU A 127 12.30 4.43 9.33
C LEU A 127 11.23 5.02 8.40
N GLY A 128 11.38 6.27 7.98
CA GLY A 128 10.43 6.91 7.05
C GLY A 128 10.29 6.20 5.70
N ASN A 129 11.32 5.46 5.28
CA ASN A 129 11.41 4.79 3.99
C ASN A 129 11.34 3.25 4.09
N GLY A 130 10.84 2.71 5.22
CA GLY A 130 10.59 1.26 5.36
C GLY A 130 11.83 0.39 5.61
N GLN A 131 13.02 0.98 5.77
CA GLN A 131 14.29 0.27 5.99
C GLN A 131 14.51 -0.01 7.48
N TRP A 132 13.59 -0.77 8.10
CA TRP A 132 13.49 -0.94 9.56
C TRP A 132 14.74 -1.55 10.22
N GLN A 133 15.35 -2.54 9.57
CA GLN A 133 16.53 -3.20 10.11
C GLN A 133 17.73 -2.24 10.12
N GLN A 134 17.99 -1.61 8.98
CA GLN A 134 19.06 -0.61 8.84
C GLN A 134 18.82 0.59 9.77
N ALA A 135 17.56 1.02 9.93
CA ALA A 135 17.20 2.03 10.91
C ALA A 135 17.55 1.59 12.34
N GLY A 136 17.15 0.38 12.75
CA GLY A 136 17.43 -0.15 14.10
C GLY A 136 18.92 -0.21 14.40
N GLU A 137 19.73 -0.68 13.44
CA GLU A 137 21.19 -0.73 13.55
C GLU A 137 21.79 0.68 13.68
N THR A 138 21.44 1.59 12.76
CA THR A 138 21.92 2.99 12.72
C THR A 138 21.53 3.74 14.01
N LEU A 139 20.31 3.55 14.50
CA LEU A 139 19.81 4.19 15.72
C LEU A 139 20.46 3.63 16.98
N SER A 140 20.74 2.33 17.01
CA SER A 140 21.46 1.70 18.13
C SER A 140 22.89 2.24 18.24
N GLU A 141 23.57 2.42 17.10
CA GLU A 141 24.88 3.07 17.05
C GLU A 141 24.80 4.52 17.55
N SER A 142 23.82 5.29 17.05
CA SER A 142 23.58 6.67 17.48
C SER A 142 23.43 6.78 19.01
N VAL A 143 22.61 5.91 19.62
CA VAL A 143 22.38 5.87 21.08
C VAL A 143 23.67 5.53 21.83
N SER A 144 24.43 4.53 21.37
CA SER A 144 25.71 4.13 21.99
C SER A 144 26.69 5.30 22.05
N GLN A 145 26.86 6.00 20.92
CA GLN A 145 27.74 7.16 20.81
C GLN A 145 27.26 8.34 21.67
N ALA A 146 25.98 8.68 21.62
CA ALA A 146 25.41 9.77 22.43
C ALA A 146 25.58 9.51 23.94
N ARG A 147 25.44 8.26 24.35
CA ARG A 147 25.62 7.82 25.74
C ARG A 147 27.08 7.93 26.18
N ALA A 148 28.02 7.51 25.33
CA ALA A 148 29.46 7.64 25.60
C ALA A 148 29.87 9.11 25.76
N LEU A 149 29.35 9.99 24.90
CA LEU A 149 29.63 11.43 24.89
C LEU A 149 28.86 12.23 25.95
N ARG A 150 27.93 11.60 26.68
CA ARG A 150 27.07 12.22 27.70
C ARG A 150 26.38 13.49 27.21
N HIS A 151 25.81 13.46 26.00
CA HIS A 151 25.09 14.59 25.41
C HIS A 151 23.56 14.39 25.51
N PRO A 152 22.86 14.94 26.52
CA PRO A 152 21.48 14.59 26.85
C PRO A 152 20.49 14.79 25.70
N GLY A 153 20.60 15.90 24.96
CA GLY A 153 19.68 16.22 23.87
C GLY A 153 19.77 15.26 22.68
N THR A 154 20.99 14.85 22.31
CA THR A 154 21.20 13.89 21.22
C THR A 154 20.77 12.49 21.65
N LEU A 155 21.10 12.10 22.88
CA LEU A 155 20.70 10.80 23.43
C LEU A 155 19.17 10.69 23.50
N ALA A 156 18.48 11.74 23.94
CA ALA A 156 17.02 11.77 23.97
C ALA A 156 16.41 11.59 22.58
N ALA A 157 16.91 12.30 21.56
CA ALA A 157 16.39 12.21 20.19
C ALA A 157 16.63 10.82 19.58
N ALA A 158 17.84 10.28 19.75
CA ALA A 158 18.22 8.95 19.26
C ALA A 158 17.37 7.85 19.92
N LEU A 159 17.15 7.92 21.23
CA LEU A 159 16.28 6.98 21.96
C LEU A 159 14.82 7.06 21.53
N ASN A 160 14.30 8.27 21.24
CA ASN A 160 12.95 8.43 20.71
C ASN A 160 12.80 7.73 19.34
N ASN A 161 13.77 7.93 18.45
CA ASN A 161 13.74 7.33 17.12
C ASN A 161 13.94 5.81 17.20
N LEU A 162 14.84 5.33 18.07
CA LEU A 162 14.98 3.90 18.37
C LEU A 162 13.67 3.30 18.92
N GLY A 163 12.98 4.03 19.80
CA GLY A 163 11.65 3.67 20.27
C GLY A 163 10.67 3.47 19.11
N ASN A 164 10.65 4.39 18.13
CA ASN A 164 9.82 4.24 16.92
C ASN A 164 10.17 2.97 16.14
N ALA A 165 11.47 2.68 15.95
CA ALA A 165 11.94 1.46 15.27
C ALA A 165 11.47 0.19 15.98
N LEU A 166 11.58 0.16 17.32
CA LEU A 166 11.21 -0.98 18.16
C LEU A 166 9.69 -1.23 18.13
N VAL A 167 8.86 -0.18 18.06
CA VAL A 167 7.41 -0.33 17.88
C VAL A 167 7.10 -1.08 16.59
N LEU A 168 7.80 -0.77 15.50
CA LEU A 168 7.58 -1.38 14.20
C LEU A 168 8.11 -2.80 14.12
N ALA A 169 9.16 -3.11 14.90
CA ALA A 169 9.61 -4.48 15.15
C ALA A 169 8.71 -5.26 16.12
N ALA A 170 7.56 -4.72 16.55
CA ALA A 170 6.67 -5.27 17.57
C ALA A 170 7.35 -5.57 18.93
N ALA A 171 8.49 -4.93 19.21
CA ALA A 171 9.24 -5.04 20.46
C ALA A 171 8.75 -4.02 21.49
N TYR A 172 7.47 -4.10 21.88
CA TYR A 172 6.78 -3.06 22.65
C TYR A 172 7.41 -2.74 24.02
N ASP A 173 7.91 -3.74 24.74
CA ASP A 173 8.55 -3.54 26.05
C ASP A 173 9.87 -2.75 25.93
N GLN A 174 10.66 -3.07 24.89
CA GLN A 174 11.91 -2.36 24.60
C GLN A 174 11.60 -0.93 24.12
N ALA A 175 10.57 -0.76 23.29
CA ALA A 175 10.13 0.56 22.84
C ALA A 175 9.69 1.45 24.02
N GLN A 176 8.94 0.89 24.96
CA GLN A 176 8.54 1.61 26.17
C GLN A 176 9.75 2.09 26.97
N THR A 177 10.72 1.19 27.19
CA THR A 177 11.96 1.50 27.91
C THR A 177 12.73 2.63 27.21
N ALA A 178 12.87 2.54 25.88
CA ALA A 178 13.56 3.56 25.09
C ALA A 178 12.88 4.93 25.18
N TYR A 179 11.54 4.99 25.11
CA TYR A 179 10.82 6.25 25.25
C TYR A 179 10.88 6.83 26.67
N GLU A 180 10.80 6.00 27.71
CA GLU A 180 10.92 6.47 29.10
C GLU A 180 12.32 7.04 29.37
N GLU A 181 13.36 6.39 28.87
CA GLU A 181 14.74 6.89 28.93
C GLU A 181 14.89 8.18 28.10
N SER A 182 14.32 8.22 26.88
CA SER A 182 14.29 9.42 26.04
C SER A 182 13.64 10.60 26.76
N LEU A 183 12.53 10.37 27.45
CA LEU A 183 11.81 11.41 28.19
C LEU A 183 12.63 11.95 29.35
N HIS A 184 13.33 11.08 30.08
CA HIS A 184 14.24 11.49 31.16
C HIS A 184 15.33 12.41 30.61
N TRP A 185 16.03 12.01 29.55
CA TRP A 185 17.09 12.83 28.96
C TRP A 185 16.56 14.11 28.28
N ALA A 186 15.34 14.09 27.73
CA ALA A 186 14.69 15.30 27.20
C ALA A 186 14.35 16.30 28.31
N VAL A 187 14.09 15.84 29.54
CA VAL A 187 13.93 16.70 30.73
C VAL A 187 15.27 17.28 31.15
N GLU A 188 16.32 16.44 31.25
CA GLU A 188 17.68 16.90 31.57
C GLU A 188 18.22 17.91 30.55
N ALA A 189 17.85 17.76 29.27
CA ALA A 189 18.22 18.68 28.20
C ALA A 189 17.35 19.95 28.12
N ASP A 190 16.33 20.10 28.98
CA ASP A 190 15.26 21.11 28.89
C ASP A 190 14.61 21.24 27.50
N ASN A 191 14.55 20.13 26.75
CA ASN A 191 14.01 20.10 25.40
C ASN A 191 12.49 19.84 25.43
N ARG A 192 11.72 20.89 25.71
CA ARG A 192 10.25 20.82 25.80
C ARG A 192 9.55 20.25 24.55
N PRO A 193 9.88 20.65 23.30
CA PRO A 193 9.30 20.04 22.11
C PRO A 193 9.51 18.53 22.05
N LEU A 194 10.73 18.04 22.35
CA LEU A 194 11.01 16.61 22.35
C LEU A 194 10.25 15.88 23.47
N GLN A 195 10.11 16.48 24.65
CA GLN A 195 9.27 15.92 25.72
C GLN A 195 7.82 15.70 25.23
N THR A 196 7.24 16.66 24.50
CA THR A 196 5.91 16.51 23.89
C THR A 196 5.89 15.36 22.89
N THR A 197 6.84 15.30 21.96
CA THR A 197 6.94 14.24 20.95
C THR A 197 7.02 12.86 21.59
N VAL A 198 7.86 12.69 22.61
CA VAL A 198 8.04 11.41 23.32
C VAL A 198 6.75 11.02 24.06
N LEU A 199 6.06 11.97 24.70
CA LEU A 199 4.78 11.70 25.36
C LEU A 199 3.67 11.31 24.37
N ILE A 200 3.65 11.93 23.18
CA ILE A 200 2.76 11.54 22.09
C ILE A 200 3.07 10.12 21.61
N ASN A 201 4.34 9.77 21.44
CA ASN A 201 4.77 8.44 21.01
C ASN A 201 4.48 7.38 22.08
N LEU A 202 4.69 7.67 23.37
CA LEU A 202 4.28 6.81 24.49
C LEU A 202 2.77 6.58 24.50
N THR A 203 1.97 7.63 24.28
CA THR A 203 0.51 7.50 24.18
C THR A 203 0.12 6.59 23.02
N ARG A 204 0.76 6.74 21.85
CA ARG A 204 0.53 5.90 20.67
C ARG A 204 0.89 4.43 20.95
N LEU A 205 2.07 4.18 21.53
CA LEU A 205 2.53 2.84 21.91
C LEU A 205 1.51 2.14 22.82
N GLN A 206 1.04 2.84 23.86
CA GLN A 206 0.08 2.29 24.82
C GLN A 206 -1.29 1.98 24.20
N LEU A 207 -1.72 2.75 23.20
CA LEU A 207 -2.94 2.46 22.43
C LEU A 207 -2.75 1.28 21.47
N GLN A 208 -1.55 1.07 20.93
CA GLN A 208 -1.24 -0.06 20.05
C GLN A 208 -1.12 -1.39 20.81
N ASN A 209 -0.63 -1.38 22.06
CA ASN A 209 -0.48 -2.59 22.88
C ASN A 209 -1.81 -3.13 23.48
N GLY A 210 -2.98 -2.63 23.03
CA GLY A 210 -4.31 -3.21 23.28
C GLY A 210 -4.84 -3.31 24.73
N GLN A 211 -3.99 -3.17 25.75
CA GLN A 211 -4.28 -3.47 27.16
C GLN A 211 -4.01 -2.30 28.12
N LEU A 212 -3.60 -1.14 27.59
CA LEU A 212 -3.02 -0.03 28.37
C LEU A 212 -3.81 1.28 28.23
N TRP A 213 -5.14 1.21 28.15
CA TRP A 213 -6.00 2.39 27.96
C TRP A 213 -5.91 3.41 29.11
N GLN A 214 -5.72 2.97 30.36
CA GLN A 214 -5.58 3.89 31.50
C GLN A 214 -4.24 4.61 31.50
N THR A 215 -3.15 3.92 31.18
CA THR A 215 -1.83 4.54 31.03
C THR A 215 -1.81 5.48 29.83
N ALA A 216 -2.46 5.11 28.71
CA ALA A 216 -2.62 5.98 27.53
C ALA A 216 -3.37 7.27 27.89
N TYR A 217 -4.43 7.18 28.69
CA TYR A 217 -5.14 8.35 29.21
C TYR A 217 -4.23 9.27 30.04
N SER A 218 -3.39 8.68 30.91
CA SER A 218 -2.42 9.44 31.72
C SER A 218 -1.33 10.09 30.85
N ALA A 219 -0.78 9.38 29.87
CA ALA A 219 0.24 9.89 28.96
C ALA A 219 -0.31 11.04 28.09
N LEU A 220 -1.54 10.89 27.59
CA LEU A 220 -2.27 11.93 26.86
C LEU A 220 -2.43 13.19 27.72
N GLY A 221 -2.83 13.04 28.99
CA GLY A 221 -2.97 14.15 29.93
C GLY A 221 -1.65 14.91 30.17
N ARG A 222 -0.54 14.18 30.26
CA ARG A 222 0.81 14.78 30.35
C ARG A 222 1.15 15.54 29.07
N ALA A 223 0.99 14.94 27.90
CA ALA A 223 1.26 15.59 26.62
C ALA A 223 0.47 16.90 26.46
N LEU A 224 -0.81 16.90 26.84
CA LEU A 224 -1.67 18.09 26.83
C LEU A 224 -1.17 19.20 27.75
N GLY A 225 -0.61 18.86 28.91
CA GLY A 225 0.00 19.84 29.82
C GLY A 225 1.17 20.60 29.19
N HIS A 226 1.94 19.96 28.31
CA HIS A 226 3.04 20.59 27.59
C HIS A 226 2.58 21.43 26.40
N VAL A 227 1.59 20.95 25.64
CA VAL A 227 1.11 21.63 24.42
C VAL A 227 0.41 22.95 24.75
N ARG A 228 -0.32 23.07 25.86
CA ARG A 228 -1.14 24.25 26.20
C ARG A 228 -0.36 25.55 26.53
N GLN A 229 0.97 25.52 26.58
CA GLN A 229 1.78 26.65 27.07
C GLN A 229 2.31 27.61 25.97
N ARG A 230 1.98 27.38 24.70
CA ARG A 230 2.41 28.21 23.55
C ARG A 230 1.24 28.40 22.58
N ALA A 231 1.35 29.36 21.65
CA ALA A 231 0.46 29.56 20.50
C ALA A 231 1.35 29.69 19.25
N THR A 232 1.69 28.58 18.60
CA THR A 232 2.58 28.57 17.42
C THR A 232 2.01 27.68 16.32
N PRO A 233 2.37 27.90 15.04
CA PRO A 233 1.93 27.01 13.95
C PRO A 233 2.29 25.54 14.19
N ALA A 234 3.47 25.27 14.76
CA ALA A 234 3.91 23.92 15.11
C ALA A 234 3.00 23.21 16.13
N GLN A 235 2.38 23.97 17.03
CA GLN A 235 1.45 23.43 18.03
C GLN A 235 0.18 22.87 17.40
N VAL A 236 -0.24 23.37 16.23
CA VAL A 236 -1.43 22.87 15.55
C VAL A 236 -1.24 21.39 15.20
N ALA A 237 -0.06 21.00 14.70
CA ALA A 237 0.25 19.60 14.40
C ALA A 237 0.17 18.69 15.64
N ASP A 238 0.65 19.18 16.80
CA ASP A 238 0.56 18.47 18.08
C ASP A 238 -0.89 18.32 18.53
N LEU A 239 -1.68 19.40 18.49
CA LEU A 239 -3.11 19.38 18.83
C LEU A 239 -3.88 18.42 17.94
N MET A 240 -3.61 18.42 16.63
CA MET A 240 -4.23 17.50 15.68
C MET A 240 -3.84 16.04 15.96
N THR A 241 -2.60 15.78 16.34
CA THR A 241 -2.16 14.43 16.72
C THR A 241 -2.81 13.97 18.02
N LEU A 242 -2.84 14.83 19.05
CA LEU A 242 -3.52 14.56 20.31
C LEU A 242 -5.03 14.36 20.13
N THR A 243 -5.66 15.09 19.21
CA THR A 243 -7.07 14.91 18.84
C THR A 243 -7.34 13.51 18.32
N ARG A 244 -6.51 13.01 17.38
CA ARG A 244 -6.61 11.64 16.85
C ARG A 244 -6.40 10.58 17.93
N LEU A 245 -5.39 10.77 18.79
CA LEU A 245 -5.15 9.87 19.93
C LEU A 245 -6.32 9.87 20.91
N THR A 246 -6.93 11.04 21.16
CA THR A 246 -8.13 11.18 22.00
C THR A 246 -9.30 10.39 21.41
N LYS A 247 -9.52 10.46 20.08
CA LYS A 247 -10.56 9.69 19.39
C LYS A 247 -10.33 8.18 19.52
N ARG A 248 -9.12 7.69 19.25
CA ARG A 248 -8.78 6.26 19.38
C ARG A 248 -8.94 5.76 20.82
N LEU A 249 -8.62 6.59 21.81
CA LEU A 249 -8.83 6.28 23.22
C LEU A 249 -10.33 6.23 23.60
N MET A 250 -11.17 7.07 22.98
CA MET A 250 -12.63 7.01 23.15
C MET A 250 -13.20 5.70 22.61
N GLU A 251 -12.76 5.29 21.42
CA GLU A 251 -13.19 4.04 20.77
C GLU A 251 -12.83 2.81 21.62
N GLY A 252 -11.62 2.78 22.21
CA GLY A 252 -11.18 1.68 23.08
C GLY A 252 -11.84 1.60 24.46
N LEU A 253 -12.24 2.73 25.06
CA LEU A 253 -12.82 2.77 26.41
C LEU A 253 -14.35 2.56 26.44
N GLY A 254 -15.02 2.57 25.29
CA GLY A 254 -16.48 2.56 25.20
C GLY A 254 -17.10 3.93 25.56
N GLY A 255 -17.86 4.50 24.63
CA GLY A 255 -18.32 5.90 24.66
C GLY A 255 -19.29 6.28 25.79
N ASP A 256 -19.92 5.31 26.47
CA ASP A 256 -21.07 5.58 27.35
C ASP A 256 -20.72 5.91 28.82
N GLY A 257 -19.45 5.74 29.22
CA GLY A 257 -18.99 6.08 30.57
C GLY A 257 -18.69 7.58 30.78
N GLY A 258 -18.60 8.03 32.04
CA GLY A 258 -18.21 9.41 32.38
C GLY A 258 -16.86 9.85 31.78
N LYS A 259 -15.92 8.90 31.61
CA LYS A 259 -14.64 9.11 30.91
C LYS A 259 -14.83 9.33 29.41
N GLY A 260 -15.72 8.59 28.75
CA GLY A 260 -16.05 8.75 27.33
C GLY A 260 -16.61 10.14 27.01
N LYS A 261 -17.54 10.63 27.83
CA LYS A 261 -18.06 12.02 27.72
C LYS A 261 -16.99 13.08 27.95
N ALA A 262 -16.06 12.86 28.89
CA ALA A 262 -14.94 13.78 29.13
C ALA A 262 -13.98 13.83 27.92
N LEU A 263 -13.61 12.67 27.37
CA LEU A 263 -12.77 12.57 26.19
C LEU A 263 -13.44 13.17 24.94
N SER A 264 -14.75 12.98 24.78
CA SER A 264 -15.53 13.62 23.72
C SER A 264 -15.47 15.14 23.80
N ARG A 265 -15.60 15.72 25.01
CA ARG A 265 -15.50 17.18 25.19
C ARG A 265 -14.08 17.66 24.89
N LEU A 266 -13.08 16.92 25.39
CA LEU A 266 -11.67 17.21 25.14
C LEU A 266 -11.36 17.19 23.63
N HIS A 267 -11.80 16.15 22.91
CA HIS A 267 -11.61 16.02 21.47
C HIS A 267 -12.12 17.25 20.71
N ARG A 268 -13.34 17.71 21.01
CA ARG A 268 -13.89 18.94 20.41
C ARG A 268 -13.07 20.17 20.79
N THR A 269 -12.71 20.34 22.06
CA THR A 269 -11.93 21.50 22.51
C THR A 269 -10.56 21.57 21.83
N LEU A 270 -9.90 20.44 21.60
CA LEU A 270 -8.61 20.40 20.90
C LEU A 270 -8.76 20.82 19.43
N LEU A 271 -9.84 20.40 18.76
CA LEU A 271 -10.14 20.81 17.39
C LEU A 271 -10.46 22.30 17.29
N GLU A 272 -11.26 22.84 18.21
CA GLU A 272 -11.60 24.26 18.27
C GLU A 272 -10.35 25.12 18.51
N GLN A 273 -9.48 24.70 19.44
CA GLN A 273 -8.22 25.39 19.71
C GLN A 273 -7.27 25.33 18.50
N ALA A 274 -7.16 24.17 17.83
CA ALA A 274 -6.37 24.03 16.62
C ALA A 274 -6.89 24.95 15.50
N LEU A 275 -8.20 25.07 15.35
CA LEU A 275 -8.83 25.94 14.36
C LEU A 275 -8.60 27.43 14.66
N GLU A 276 -8.71 27.84 15.92
CA GLU A 276 -8.44 29.21 16.37
C GLU A 276 -7.01 29.62 16.00
N ILE A 277 -6.02 28.81 16.42
CA ILE A 277 -4.61 29.07 16.10
C ILE A 277 -4.39 29.09 14.58
N ALA A 278 -4.90 28.09 13.84
CA ALA A 278 -4.74 28.05 12.38
C ALA A 278 -5.33 29.29 11.69
N THR A 279 -6.40 29.87 12.25
CA THR A 279 -7.02 31.09 11.75
C THR A 279 -6.18 32.33 12.03
N ASP A 280 -5.64 32.45 13.24
CA ASP A 280 -4.77 33.57 13.63
C ASP A 280 -3.50 33.64 12.78
N PHE A 281 -2.98 32.47 12.36
CA PHE A 281 -1.79 32.37 11.50
C PHE A 281 -2.11 32.33 10.00
N TYR A 282 -3.37 32.47 9.59
CA TYR A 282 -3.81 32.40 8.19
C TYR A 282 -3.32 31.13 7.45
N ASP A 283 -3.38 29.98 8.11
CA ASP A 283 -2.96 28.69 7.57
C ASP A 283 -4.17 27.90 7.03
N PRO A 284 -4.51 28.02 5.72
CA PRO A 284 -5.66 27.34 5.14
C PRO A 284 -5.51 25.81 5.17
N HIS A 285 -4.29 25.28 5.16
CA HIS A 285 -4.08 23.83 5.23
C HIS A 285 -4.54 23.29 6.60
N GLN A 286 -4.13 23.95 7.68
CA GLN A 286 -4.53 23.55 9.03
C GLN A 286 -6.00 23.87 9.33
N GLN A 287 -6.54 24.98 8.82
CA GLN A 287 -7.97 25.27 8.90
C GLN A 287 -8.80 24.17 8.24
N ALA A 288 -8.41 23.72 7.04
CA ALA A 288 -9.08 22.63 6.34
C ALA A 288 -9.13 21.35 7.20
N TYR A 289 -8.00 21.00 7.82
CA TYR A 289 -7.92 19.84 8.70
C TYR A 289 -8.83 19.97 9.92
N ALA A 290 -8.74 21.09 10.66
CA ALA A 290 -9.53 21.29 11.87
C ALA A 290 -11.04 21.29 11.57
N HIS A 291 -11.46 21.97 10.50
CA HIS A 291 -12.85 21.91 10.02
C HIS A 291 -13.27 20.50 9.62
N GLY A 292 -12.45 19.74 8.87
CA GLY A 292 -12.82 18.40 8.42
C GLY A 292 -13.06 17.43 9.58
N TYR A 293 -12.18 17.45 10.59
CA TYR A 293 -12.37 16.64 11.79
C TYR A 293 -13.50 17.15 12.70
N LEU A 294 -13.78 18.45 12.76
CA LEU A 294 -15.02 18.95 13.40
C LEU A 294 -16.26 18.43 12.66
N GLY A 295 -16.22 18.43 11.33
CA GLY A 295 -17.26 17.80 10.49
C GLY A 295 -17.48 16.34 10.87
N GLN A 296 -16.39 15.58 11.06
CA GLN A 296 -16.45 14.18 11.47
C GLN A 296 -17.00 14.01 12.89
N TYR A 297 -16.60 14.89 13.82
CA TYR A 297 -17.10 14.89 15.19
C TYR A 297 -18.63 15.05 15.25
N TYR A 298 -19.20 15.92 14.41
CA TYR A 298 -20.64 16.11 14.31
C TYR A 298 -21.32 14.98 13.50
N GLU A 299 -20.67 14.44 12.47
CA GLU A 299 -21.12 13.26 11.71
C GLU A 299 -21.31 12.05 12.64
N ASP A 300 -20.32 11.77 13.50
CA ASP A 300 -20.35 10.68 14.49
C ASP A 300 -21.53 10.82 15.49
N ARG A 301 -22.08 12.04 15.64
CA ARG A 301 -23.24 12.36 16.50
C ARG A 301 -24.55 12.50 15.74
N GLN A 302 -24.53 12.30 14.42
CA GLN A 302 -25.67 12.49 13.54
C GLN A 302 -26.21 13.95 13.53
N ASP A 303 -25.40 14.93 13.93
CA ASP A 303 -25.71 16.36 13.76
C ASP A 303 -25.29 16.79 12.34
N TYR A 304 -26.07 16.34 11.36
CA TYR A 304 -25.77 16.55 9.95
C TYR A 304 -25.68 18.03 9.52
N PRO A 305 -26.48 18.98 10.08
CA PRO A 305 -26.30 20.40 9.78
C PRO A 305 -24.92 20.94 10.15
N GLN A 306 -24.45 20.68 11.38
CA GLN A 306 -23.11 21.12 11.81
C GLN A 306 -22.01 20.37 11.05
N ALA A 307 -22.19 19.06 10.85
CA ALA A 307 -21.25 18.25 10.08
C ALA A 307 -21.07 18.81 8.66
N MET A 308 -22.16 19.13 7.96
CA MET A 308 -22.13 19.69 6.61
C MET A 308 -21.53 21.10 6.58
N HIS A 309 -21.80 21.95 7.59
CA HIS A 309 -21.20 23.27 7.70
C HIS A 309 -19.67 23.19 7.75
N HIS A 310 -19.14 22.42 8.71
CA HIS A 310 -17.71 22.24 8.87
C HIS A 310 -17.07 21.53 7.67
N THR A 311 -17.72 20.51 7.11
CA THR A 311 -17.22 19.82 5.90
C THR A 311 -17.07 20.77 4.72
N ARG A 312 -18.02 21.68 4.50
CA ARG A 312 -17.94 22.67 3.40
C ARG A 312 -16.79 23.67 3.61
N GLN A 313 -16.58 24.12 4.85
CA GLN A 313 -15.42 24.96 5.19
C GLN A 313 -14.11 24.20 4.97
N ALA A 314 -14.06 22.92 5.34
CA ALA A 314 -12.90 22.06 5.12
C ALA A 314 -12.53 21.95 3.63
N ILE A 315 -13.51 21.73 2.76
CA ILE A 315 -13.33 21.70 1.29
C ILE A 315 -12.81 23.06 0.80
N PHE A 316 -13.45 24.16 1.20
CA PHE A 316 -13.06 25.52 0.79
C PHE A 316 -11.59 25.83 1.11
N PHE A 317 -11.16 25.56 2.36
CA PHE A 317 -9.78 25.81 2.77
C PHE A 317 -8.79 24.82 2.14
N ALA A 318 -9.19 23.56 1.89
CA ALA A 318 -8.35 22.59 1.19
C ALA A 318 -8.10 22.99 -0.28
N GLU A 319 -9.12 23.55 -0.95
CA GLU A 319 -9.00 24.12 -2.29
C GLU A 319 -8.09 25.36 -2.29
N GLN A 320 -8.26 26.26 -1.31
CA GLN A 320 -7.39 27.43 -1.13
C GLN A 320 -5.92 27.03 -0.91
N ALA A 321 -5.68 25.99 -0.12
CA ALA A 321 -4.35 25.45 0.15
C ALA A 321 -3.79 24.62 -1.02
N ARG A 322 -4.58 24.31 -2.05
CA ARG A 322 -4.22 23.44 -3.19
C ARG A 322 -3.65 22.09 -2.74
N TYR A 323 -4.25 21.50 -1.71
CA TYR A 323 -3.74 20.29 -1.07
C TYR A 323 -4.70 19.10 -1.30
N PRO A 324 -4.55 18.37 -2.41
CA PRO A 324 -5.47 17.30 -2.83
C PRO A 324 -5.60 16.16 -1.81
N ALA A 325 -4.51 15.87 -1.06
CA ALA A 325 -4.47 14.85 -0.02
C ALA A 325 -5.48 15.04 1.12
N ASN A 326 -5.93 16.28 1.38
CA ASN A 326 -7.01 16.57 2.32
C ASN A 326 -8.35 16.74 1.60
N LEU A 327 -8.31 17.37 0.43
CA LEU A 327 -9.52 17.73 -0.31
C LEU A 327 -10.40 16.51 -0.61
N TYR A 328 -9.81 15.40 -1.06
CA TYR A 328 -10.59 14.20 -1.37
C TYR A 328 -11.30 13.63 -0.13
N LEU A 329 -10.68 13.71 1.06
CA LEU A 329 -11.25 13.23 2.32
C LEU A 329 -12.53 13.99 2.67
N TRP A 330 -12.51 15.31 2.48
CA TRP A 330 -13.64 16.18 2.79
C TRP A 330 -14.74 16.11 1.73
N GLN A 331 -14.38 15.91 0.46
CA GLN A 331 -15.34 15.58 -0.59
C GLN A 331 -16.03 14.24 -0.34
N TRP A 332 -15.26 13.22 0.09
CA TRP A 332 -15.80 11.92 0.49
C TRP A 332 -16.72 12.03 1.71
N GLN A 333 -16.32 12.80 2.74
CA GLN A 333 -17.17 13.10 3.89
C GLN A 333 -18.49 13.75 3.49
N ARG A 334 -18.45 14.74 2.59
CA ARG A 334 -19.66 15.36 2.04
C ARG A 334 -20.56 14.30 1.39
N GLY A 335 -19.99 13.38 0.62
CA GLY A 335 -20.70 12.25 0.03
C GLY A 335 -21.39 11.36 1.07
N ARG A 336 -20.70 11.01 2.16
CA ARG A 336 -21.30 10.24 3.28
C ARG A 336 -22.46 10.99 3.93
N LEU A 337 -22.29 12.28 4.21
CA LEU A 337 -23.34 13.12 4.82
C LEU A 337 -24.58 13.23 3.92
N LEU A 338 -24.38 13.38 2.61
CA LEU A 338 -25.48 13.40 1.63
C LEU A 338 -26.20 12.05 1.56
N LYS A 339 -25.43 10.93 1.55
CA LYS A 339 -25.99 9.57 1.59
C LYS A 339 -26.84 9.36 2.86
N ALA A 340 -26.33 9.76 4.02
CA ALA A 340 -27.02 9.62 5.30
C ALA A 340 -28.35 10.41 5.37
N GLN A 341 -28.44 11.53 4.64
CA GLN A 341 -29.64 12.36 4.53
C GLN A 341 -30.58 11.93 3.39
N GLY A 342 -30.23 10.88 2.63
CA GLY A 342 -31.05 10.36 1.53
C GLY A 342 -30.83 11.03 0.17
N TYR A 343 -29.92 12.01 0.06
CA TYR A 343 -29.58 12.70 -1.19
C TYR A 343 -28.61 11.88 -2.04
N LYS A 344 -29.05 10.70 -2.52
CA LYS A 344 -28.18 9.71 -3.18
C LYS A 344 -27.50 10.22 -4.46
N VAL A 345 -28.21 10.99 -5.30
CA VAL A 345 -27.64 11.54 -6.55
C VAL A 345 -26.50 12.53 -6.24
N ASP A 346 -26.72 13.42 -5.28
CA ASP A 346 -25.68 14.37 -4.84
C ASP A 346 -24.53 13.66 -4.14
N ALA A 347 -24.81 12.56 -3.41
CA ALA A 347 -23.79 11.72 -2.81
C ALA A 347 -22.88 11.11 -3.89
N VAL A 348 -23.44 10.51 -4.94
CA VAL A 348 -22.67 9.97 -6.08
C VAL A 348 -21.78 11.06 -6.69
N ALA A 349 -22.30 12.26 -6.92
CA ALA A 349 -21.52 13.38 -7.45
C ALA A 349 -20.35 13.76 -6.53
N ALA A 350 -20.56 13.79 -5.21
CA ALA A 350 -19.50 14.09 -4.25
C ALA A 350 -18.43 12.98 -4.17
N TYR A 351 -18.84 11.71 -4.26
CA TYR A 351 -17.91 10.57 -4.33
C TYR A 351 -17.09 10.57 -5.62
N ARG A 352 -17.70 10.88 -6.78
CA ARG A 352 -16.96 11.06 -8.05
C ARG A 352 -15.90 12.14 -7.92
N GLN A 353 -16.24 13.28 -7.32
CA GLN A 353 -15.28 14.36 -7.09
C GLN A 353 -14.11 13.91 -6.19
N ALA A 354 -14.41 13.14 -5.14
CA ALA A 354 -13.38 12.57 -4.27
C ALA A 354 -12.45 11.62 -5.04
N VAL A 355 -13.00 10.73 -5.88
CA VAL A 355 -12.21 9.81 -6.71
C VAL A 355 -11.32 10.55 -7.71
N VAL A 356 -11.86 11.57 -8.39
CA VAL A 356 -11.09 12.41 -9.34
C VAL A 356 -9.92 13.11 -8.63
N THR A 357 -10.14 13.58 -7.40
CA THR A 357 -9.10 14.25 -6.60
C THR A 357 -8.07 13.26 -6.04
N LEU A 358 -8.51 12.05 -5.67
CA LEU A 358 -7.67 11.00 -5.07
C LEU A 358 -6.76 10.33 -6.08
N ASN A 359 -7.27 9.97 -7.27
CA ASN A 359 -6.54 9.15 -8.24
C ASN A 359 -5.11 9.64 -8.55
N PRO A 360 -4.85 10.93 -8.82
CA PRO A 360 -3.51 11.41 -9.16
C PRO A 360 -2.50 11.40 -8.00
N VAL A 361 -2.99 11.38 -6.76
CA VAL A 361 -2.13 11.49 -5.56
C VAL A 361 -2.10 10.22 -4.72
N ARG A 362 -2.91 9.21 -5.08
CA ARG A 362 -3.12 8.00 -4.29
C ARG A 362 -1.82 7.27 -3.95
N SER A 363 -0.94 7.07 -4.93
CA SER A 363 0.32 6.34 -4.74
C SER A 363 1.22 7.00 -3.70
N HIS A 364 1.40 8.32 -3.79
CA HIS A 364 2.13 9.12 -2.82
C HIS A 364 1.55 9.04 -1.40
N LEU A 365 0.23 8.85 -1.25
CA LEU A 365 -0.41 8.69 0.06
C LEU A 365 -0.14 7.32 0.68
N MET A 366 0.07 6.29 -0.14
CA MET A 366 0.26 4.91 0.29
C MET A 366 1.71 4.64 0.72
N ASN A 367 2.68 5.30 0.09
CA ASN A 367 4.11 5.22 0.44
C ASN A 367 4.48 5.89 1.78
N ASN A 368 3.51 6.21 2.64
CA ASN A 368 3.73 6.87 3.93
C ASN A 368 3.73 5.85 5.07
N TYR A 369 4.88 5.22 5.27
CA TYR A 369 5.13 4.12 6.22
C TYR A 369 4.75 4.38 7.70
N ARG A 370 4.54 5.64 8.11
CA ARG A 370 4.14 6.00 9.49
C ARG A 370 2.65 5.72 9.77
N ALA A 371 1.88 5.28 8.77
CA ALA A 371 0.46 4.91 8.92
C ALA A 371 0.11 3.72 8.00
N PRO A 372 0.37 2.47 8.43
CA PRO A 372 0.17 1.27 7.59
C PRO A 372 -1.28 1.03 7.16
N ASP A 373 -2.26 1.65 7.84
CA ASP A 373 -3.69 1.44 7.57
C ASP A 373 -4.32 2.53 6.67
N VAL A 374 -3.54 3.45 6.08
CA VAL A 374 -4.10 4.54 5.25
C VAL A 374 -4.95 3.99 4.12
N PHE A 375 -4.53 2.91 3.48
CA PHE A 375 -5.30 2.31 2.38
C PHE A 375 -6.70 1.92 2.84
N TYR A 376 -6.81 1.07 3.87
CA TYR A 376 -8.09 0.54 4.34
C TYR A 376 -8.97 1.59 5.03
N GLU A 377 -8.38 2.57 5.73
CA GLU A 377 -9.14 3.60 6.45
C GLU A 377 -9.56 4.79 5.59
N ARG A 378 -8.77 5.14 4.56
CA ARG A 378 -8.89 6.43 3.86
C ARG A 378 -9.03 6.32 2.35
N ILE A 379 -8.55 5.25 1.72
CA ILE A 379 -8.54 5.09 0.26
C ILE A 379 -9.64 4.12 -0.18
N GLN A 380 -9.61 2.88 0.30
CA GLN A 380 -10.59 1.84 -0.04
C GLN A 380 -12.05 2.29 0.16
N PRO A 381 -12.42 2.95 1.27
CA PRO A 381 -13.81 3.35 1.51
C PRO A 381 -14.35 4.36 0.49
N VAL A 382 -13.49 5.10 -0.21
CA VAL A 382 -13.89 6.08 -1.24
C VAL A 382 -14.41 5.35 -2.47
N TYR A 383 -13.60 4.44 -3.04
CA TYR A 383 -13.99 3.66 -4.23
C TYR A 383 -15.15 2.72 -3.94
N PHE A 384 -15.07 2.02 -2.82
CA PHE A 384 -16.10 1.09 -2.40
C PHE A 384 -17.44 1.78 -2.12
N GLY A 385 -17.42 2.97 -1.50
CA GLY A 385 -18.63 3.75 -1.25
C GLY A 385 -19.26 4.32 -2.53
N LEU A 386 -18.45 4.67 -3.54
CA LEU A 386 -18.95 5.04 -4.86
C LEU A 386 -19.61 3.85 -5.55
N ALA A 387 -18.93 2.70 -5.60
CA ALA A 387 -19.48 1.47 -6.18
C ALA A 387 -20.81 1.07 -5.52
N ASP A 388 -20.90 1.08 -4.19
CA ASP A 388 -22.14 0.78 -3.47
C ASP A 388 -23.31 1.70 -3.88
N LEU A 389 -23.07 3.01 -3.92
CA LEU A 389 -24.10 3.98 -4.33
C LEU A 389 -24.56 3.77 -5.78
N LEU A 390 -23.62 3.48 -6.70
CA LEU A 390 -23.93 3.22 -8.10
C LEU A 390 -24.76 1.94 -8.26
N LEU A 391 -24.42 0.87 -7.54
CA LEU A 391 -25.17 -0.39 -7.53
C LEU A 391 -26.60 -0.20 -6.99
N GLU A 392 -26.76 0.56 -5.90
CA GLU A 392 -28.09 0.90 -5.37
C GLU A 392 -28.92 1.71 -6.36
N GLN A 393 -28.30 2.65 -7.07
CA GLN A 393 -28.98 3.48 -8.05
C GLN A 393 -29.36 2.65 -9.30
N ALA A 394 -28.46 1.80 -9.79
CA ALA A 394 -28.71 0.88 -10.90
C ALA A 394 -29.89 -0.05 -10.61
N GLN A 395 -30.03 -0.51 -9.36
CA GLN A 395 -31.14 -1.37 -8.93
C GLN A 395 -32.50 -0.67 -8.97
N GLN A 396 -32.54 0.63 -8.70
CA GLN A 396 -33.78 1.41 -8.67
C GLN A 396 -34.26 1.84 -10.05
N LEU A 397 -33.39 1.80 -11.07
CA LEU A 397 -33.76 2.12 -12.45
C LEU A 397 -34.47 0.94 -13.10
N THR A 398 -35.81 0.96 -13.08
CA THR A 398 -36.66 -0.07 -13.71
C THR A 398 -37.21 0.32 -15.08
N THR A 399 -36.96 1.56 -15.53
CA THR A 399 -37.45 2.10 -16.82
C THR A 399 -36.29 2.67 -17.64
N PRO A 400 -36.39 2.69 -18.99
CA PRO A 400 -35.39 3.33 -19.84
C PRO A 400 -35.10 4.77 -19.40
N PRO A 401 -33.83 5.22 -19.39
CA PRO A 401 -33.47 6.55 -18.93
C PRO A 401 -34.08 7.63 -19.85
N LYS A 402 -34.41 8.79 -19.28
CA LYS A 402 -34.68 9.99 -20.09
C LYS A 402 -33.39 10.45 -20.77
N THR A 403 -33.49 11.13 -21.91
CA THR A 403 -32.34 11.67 -22.65
C THR A 403 -31.39 12.44 -21.72
N GLY A 404 -30.12 12.02 -21.65
CA GLY A 404 -29.09 12.62 -20.79
C GLY A 404 -28.97 12.05 -19.37
N GLN A 405 -29.77 11.04 -18.99
CA GLN A 405 -29.60 10.28 -17.74
C GLN A 405 -28.86 8.96 -18.00
N PRO A 406 -28.02 8.49 -17.06
CA PRO A 406 -27.35 7.20 -17.20
C PRO A 406 -28.36 6.06 -17.16
N SER A 407 -28.18 5.05 -18.01
CA SER A 407 -28.90 3.79 -17.94
C SER A 407 -28.47 2.95 -16.73
N SER A 408 -29.21 1.88 -16.41
CA SER A 408 -28.78 0.92 -15.37
C SER A 408 -27.41 0.33 -15.74
N GLU A 409 -27.20 -0.04 -17.00
CA GLU A 409 -25.94 -0.60 -17.48
C GLU A 409 -24.77 0.38 -17.36
N ASP A 410 -24.96 1.68 -17.66
CA ASP A 410 -23.93 2.70 -17.48
C ASP A 410 -23.46 2.79 -16.01
N LEU A 411 -24.41 2.72 -15.08
CA LEU A 411 -24.10 2.72 -13.64
C LEU A 411 -23.40 1.43 -13.19
N LEU A 412 -23.76 0.27 -13.75
CA LEU A 412 -23.07 -1.00 -13.47
C LEU A 412 -21.65 -1.00 -14.01
N ARG A 413 -21.41 -0.40 -15.19
CA ARG A 413 -20.07 -0.22 -15.75
C ARG A 413 -19.22 0.66 -14.85
N GLU A 414 -19.74 1.81 -14.43
CA GLU A 414 -19.01 2.69 -13.51
C GLU A 414 -18.75 2.06 -12.13
N ALA A 415 -19.69 1.23 -11.64
CA ALA A 415 -19.50 0.47 -10.40
C ALA A 415 -18.37 -0.57 -10.55
N ARG A 416 -18.36 -1.34 -11.66
CA ARG A 416 -17.28 -2.28 -12.00
C ARG A 416 -15.94 -1.55 -12.10
N ASP A 417 -15.89 -0.43 -12.81
CA ASP A 417 -14.66 0.33 -13.02
C ASP A 417 -14.13 0.90 -11.69
N SER A 418 -15.01 1.30 -10.78
CA SER A 418 -14.64 1.71 -9.42
C SER A 418 -14.02 0.56 -8.60
N VAL A 419 -14.53 -0.68 -8.77
CA VAL A 419 -13.97 -1.89 -8.15
C VAL A 419 -12.63 -2.27 -8.76
N GLU A 420 -12.47 -2.14 -10.08
CA GLU A 420 -11.20 -2.39 -10.78
C GLU A 420 -10.10 -1.41 -10.34
N ILE A 421 -10.43 -0.12 -10.22
CA ILE A 421 -9.50 0.89 -9.70
C ILE A 421 -9.11 0.57 -8.25
N LEU A 422 -10.07 0.10 -7.43
CA LEU A 422 -9.81 -0.33 -6.06
C LEU A 422 -8.87 -1.54 -6.01
N ASN A 423 -9.12 -2.58 -6.80
CA ASN A 423 -8.29 -3.78 -6.84
C ASN A 423 -6.85 -3.45 -7.27
N THR A 424 -6.71 -2.57 -8.28
CA THR A 424 -5.41 -2.04 -8.68
C THR A 424 -4.71 -1.32 -7.53
N ALA A 425 -5.45 -0.45 -6.83
CA ALA A 425 -4.91 0.29 -5.69
C ALA A 425 -4.48 -0.67 -4.56
N GLU A 426 -5.27 -1.69 -4.26
CA GLU A 426 -4.95 -2.70 -3.25
C GLU A 426 -3.65 -3.45 -3.58
N LEU A 427 -3.41 -3.72 -4.86
CA LEU A 427 -2.17 -4.35 -5.31
C LEU A 427 -0.96 -3.42 -5.17
N GLN A 428 -1.11 -2.14 -5.50
CA GLN A 428 -0.08 -1.11 -5.27
C GLN A 428 0.25 -1.00 -3.77
N ASP A 429 -0.76 -1.10 -2.89
CA ASP A 429 -0.55 -1.10 -1.44
C ASP A 429 0.25 -2.33 -1.00
N TYR A 430 -0.01 -3.48 -1.62
CA TYR A 430 0.67 -4.70 -1.26
C TYR A 430 2.19 -4.63 -1.57
N PHE A 431 2.54 -4.11 -2.74
CA PHE A 431 3.92 -4.05 -3.22
C PHE A 431 4.69 -2.78 -2.85
N GLN A 432 3.99 -1.71 -2.41
CA GLN A 432 4.62 -0.41 -2.11
C GLN A 432 5.43 0.16 -3.29
N ASP A 433 5.05 -0.17 -4.52
CA ASP A 433 5.74 0.23 -5.75
C ASP A 433 4.73 0.75 -6.79
N GLU A 434 4.94 1.99 -7.23
CA GLU A 434 4.11 2.66 -8.23
C GLU A 434 4.20 1.98 -9.62
N CYS A 435 5.35 1.38 -9.94
CA CYS A 435 5.64 0.77 -11.24
C CYS A 435 5.03 -0.63 -11.40
N THR A 436 4.58 -1.29 -10.32
CA THR A 436 3.95 -2.62 -10.37
C THR A 436 2.74 -2.71 -11.29
N VAL A 437 2.14 -1.57 -11.62
CA VAL A 437 0.91 -1.44 -12.40
C VAL A 437 1.12 -0.69 -13.73
N ALA A 438 2.38 -0.36 -14.08
CA ALA A 438 2.70 0.29 -15.36
C ALA A 438 2.31 -0.57 -16.59
N LEU A 439 1.98 -1.85 -16.38
CA LEU A 439 1.40 -2.80 -17.34
C LEU A 439 0.01 -2.42 -17.88
N GLN A 440 -0.68 -1.45 -17.29
CA GLN A 440 -2.03 -1.02 -17.70
C GLN A 440 -2.15 -0.48 -19.14
N THR A 441 -1.04 -0.23 -19.82
CA THR A 441 -1.04 0.50 -21.10
C THR A 441 -1.28 -0.36 -22.35
N LYS A 442 -1.43 -1.69 -22.24
CA LYS A 442 -1.54 -2.59 -23.42
C LYS A 442 -2.81 -3.45 -23.52
N GLN A 443 -3.91 -3.13 -22.86
CA GLN A 443 -5.04 -4.08 -22.75
C GLN A 443 -6.16 -3.93 -23.78
N THR A 444 -6.65 -5.11 -24.22
CA THR A 444 -7.99 -5.33 -24.80
C THR A 444 -9.07 -4.72 -23.90
N GLY A 445 -10.07 -4.06 -24.49
CA GLY A 445 -11.17 -3.50 -23.71
C GLY A 445 -11.85 -4.55 -22.83
N LEU A 446 -12.31 -4.14 -21.63
CA LEU A 446 -12.98 -4.97 -20.62
C LEU A 446 -14.22 -5.74 -21.13
N ASP A 447 -14.64 -5.48 -22.36
CA ASP A 447 -15.81 -6.05 -23.02
C ASP A 447 -15.45 -7.07 -24.12
N GLY A 448 -14.16 -7.24 -24.44
CA GLY A 448 -13.64 -8.14 -25.48
C GLY A 448 -13.35 -9.56 -24.97
N ILE A 449 -14.36 -10.23 -24.41
CA ILE A 449 -14.25 -11.57 -23.81
C ILE A 449 -14.94 -12.61 -24.71
N ASP A 450 -14.44 -13.84 -24.70
CA ASP A 450 -15.05 -14.98 -25.40
C ASP A 450 -16.54 -15.16 -25.05
N PRO A 451 -17.44 -15.43 -26.03
CA PRO A 451 -18.88 -15.51 -25.79
C PRO A 451 -19.33 -16.61 -24.81
N HIS A 452 -18.53 -17.65 -24.62
CA HIS A 452 -18.81 -18.75 -23.69
C HIS A 452 -18.09 -18.57 -22.34
N THR A 453 -17.65 -17.35 -22.05
CA THR A 453 -16.97 -16.98 -20.82
C THR A 453 -17.77 -15.91 -20.06
N ALA A 454 -18.04 -16.17 -18.77
CA ALA A 454 -18.65 -15.20 -17.87
C ALA A 454 -17.62 -14.63 -16.91
N VAL A 455 -17.66 -13.31 -16.68
CA VAL A 455 -16.86 -12.67 -15.63
C VAL A 455 -17.74 -12.34 -14.44
N ILE A 456 -17.34 -12.74 -13.25
CA ILE A 456 -18.10 -12.55 -12.02
C ILE A 456 -17.26 -11.71 -11.04
N TYR A 457 -17.83 -10.60 -10.57
CA TYR A 457 -17.30 -9.77 -9.49
C TYR A 457 -18.18 -9.94 -8.25
N PRO A 458 -17.72 -10.67 -7.23
CA PRO A 458 -18.37 -10.70 -5.93
C PRO A 458 -18.02 -9.41 -5.16
N VAL A 459 -18.94 -8.44 -5.16
CA VAL A 459 -18.81 -7.17 -4.42
C VAL A 459 -19.42 -7.35 -3.03
N ILE A 460 -18.56 -7.51 -2.03
CA ILE A 460 -18.94 -7.79 -0.63
C ILE A 460 -19.32 -6.48 0.06
N LEU A 461 -20.61 -6.15 0.16
CA LEU A 461 -21.11 -4.96 0.85
C LEU A 461 -21.51 -5.30 2.31
N PRO A 462 -21.55 -4.32 3.25
CA PRO A 462 -21.78 -4.61 4.67
C PRO A 462 -23.03 -5.46 4.95
N GLN A 463 -24.13 -5.20 4.22
CA GLN A 463 -25.42 -5.84 4.44
C GLN A 463 -25.84 -6.83 3.34
N ARG A 464 -25.11 -6.91 2.22
CA ARG A 464 -25.47 -7.72 1.06
C ARG A 464 -24.24 -8.10 0.23
N LEU A 465 -24.31 -9.21 -0.48
CA LEU A 465 -23.38 -9.50 -1.57
C LEU A 465 -24.03 -9.07 -2.89
N VAL A 466 -23.29 -8.39 -3.75
CA VAL A 466 -23.72 -8.11 -5.12
C VAL A 466 -22.80 -8.87 -6.07
N LEU A 467 -23.39 -9.72 -6.91
CA LEU A 467 -22.68 -10.38 -8.00
C LEU A 467 -22.86 -9.53 -9.25
N LEU A 468 -21.82 -8.83 -9.70
CA LEU A 468 -21.81 -8.26 -11.05
C LEU A 468 -21.32 -9.32 -12.01
N VAL A 469 -22.12 -9.60 -13.03
CA VAL A 469 -21.84 -10.63 -14.03
C VAL A 469 -21.78 -9.98 -15.40
N SER A 470 -20.66 -10.16 -16.09
CA SER A 470 -20.51 -9.82 -17.50
C SER A 470 -20.79 -11.07 -18.35
N LEU A 471 -21.79 -10.98 -19.23
CA LEU A 471 -22.14 -11.99 -20.21
C LEU A 471 -22.17 -11.34 -21.59
N ASN A 472 -21.32 -11.78 -22.53
CA ASN A 472 -21.25 -11.19 -23.88
C ASN A 472 -21.06 -9.65 -23.87
N GLY A 473 -20.27 -9.15 -22.93
CA GLY A 473 -20.03 -7.71 -22.73
C GLY A 473 -21.18 -6.94 -22.07
N GLN A 474 -22.32 -7.57 -21.76
CA GLN A 474 -23.42 -6.95 -21.02
C GLN A 474 -23.29 -7.22 -19.52
N LEU A 475 -23.39 -6.15 -18.72
CA LEU A 475 -23.33 -6.25 -17.26
C LEU A 475 -24.73 -6.42 -16.66
N GLN A 476 -24.82 -7.35 -15.72
CA GLN A 476 -26.00 -7.60 -14.91
C GLN A 476 -25.59 -7.67 -13.44
N GLN A 477 -26.51 -7.31 -12.55
CA GLN A 477 -26.29 -7.45 -11.11
C GLN A 477 -27.32 -8.39 -10.49
N VAL A 478 -26.84 -9.22 -9.55
CA VAL A 478 -27.69 -10.07 -8.71
C VAL A 478 -27.38 -9.79 -7.24
N VAL A 479 -28.42 -9.42 -6.48
CA VAL A 479 -28.30 -9.10 -5.06
C VAL A 479 -28.60 -10.34 -4.22
N VAL A 480 -27.67 -10.68 -3.34
CA VAL A 480 -27.77 -11.85 -2.45
C VAL A 480 -27.82 -11.34 -1.00
N PRO A 481 -28.86 -11.68 -0.22
CA PRO A 481 -29.09 -11.14 1.12
C PRO A 481 -28.22 -11.83 2.18
N VAL A 482 -26.90 -11.65 2.08
CA VAL A 482 -25.90 -12.13 3.04
C VAL A 482 -25.01 -10.96 3.46
N THR A 483 -24.78 -10.81 4.76
CA THR A 483 -23.89 -9.77 5.28
C THR A 483 -22.41 -10.13 5.05
N ALA A 484 -21.56 -9.11 4.94
CA ALA A 484 -20.11 -9.30 4.79
C ALA A 484 -19.54 -10.22 5.88
N THR A 485 -19.88 -9.97 7.15
CA THR A 485 -19.42 -10.78 8.29
C THR A 485 -19.82 -12.25 8.18
N ARG A 486 -21.04 -12.55 7.71
CA ARG A 486 -21.51 -13.94 7.57
C ARG A 486 -20.80 -14.65 6.41
N LEU A 487 -20.59 -13.93 5.30
CA LEU A 487 -19.83 -14.44 4.15
C LEU A 487 -18.39 -14.74 4.57
N GLU A 488 -17.70 -13.78 5.18
CA GLU A 488 -16.32 -13.91 5.66
C GLU A 488 -16.13 -15.05 6.64
N LEU A 489 -17.02 -15.19 7.62
CA LEU A 489 -16.95 -16.29 8.57
C LEU A 489 -17.09 -17.65 7.87
N SER A 490 -18.00 -17.75 6.90
CA SER A 490 -18.23 -18.99 6.15
C SER A 490 -17.03 -19.32 5.24
N THR A 491 -16.47 -18.33 4.56
CA THR A 491 -15.26 -18.46 3.74
C THR A 491 -14.05 -18.90 4.55
N ARG A 492 -13.81 -18.28 5.71
CA ARG A 492 -12.70 -18.66 6.60
C ARG A 492 -12.86 -20.07 7.18
N ARG A 493 -14.10 -20.48 7.52
CA ARG A 493 -14.40 -21.87 7.93
C ARG A 493 -14.16 -22.85 6.78
N PHE A 494 -14.61 -22.52 5.58
CA PHE A 494 -14.41 -23.34 4.39
C PHE A 494 -12.92 -23.56 4.13
N ARG A 495 -12.13 -22.48 4.10
CA ARG A 495 -10.67 -22.54 3.98
C ARG A 495 -10.04 -23.48 5.03
N ARG A 496 -10.42 -23.32 6.30
CA ARG A 496 -9.88 -24.14 7.39
C ARG A 496 -10.25 -25.61 7.24
N HIS A 497 -11.52 -25.90 6.93
CA HIS A 497 -12.00 -27.28 6.81
C HIS A 497 -11.42 -28.00 5.59
N LEU A 498 -11.15 -27.29 4.48
CA LEU A 498 -10.50 -27.87 3.30
C LEU A 498 -9.10 -28.42 3.57
N GLN A 499 -8.40 -27.92 4.58
CA GLN A 499 -7.06 -28.40 4.93
C GLN A 499 -7.07 -29.62 5.86
N ILE A 500 -8.25 -30.07 6.32
CA ILE A 500 -8.40 -31.21 7.24
C ILE A 500 -8.81 -32.46 6.46
N ARG A 501 -7.82 -33.27 6.05
CA ARG A 501 -7.98 -34.45 5.18
C ARG A 501 -9.04 -35.46 5.63
N SER A 502 -9.23 -35.63 6.95
CA SER A 502 -10.06 -36.70 7.51
C SER A 502 -11.54 -36.34 7.67
N ARG A 503 -11.98 -35.14 7.23
CA ARG A 503 -13.34 -34.64 7.48
C ARG A 503 -13.95 -34.00 6.25
N HIS A 504 -15.14 -34.46 5.86
CA HIS A 504 -15.98 -33.81 4.85
C HIS A 504 -16.74 -32.57 5.40
N ALA A 505 -16.25 -31.98 6.49
CA ALA A 505 -16.91 -30.84 7.14
C ALA A 505 -17.01 -29.63 6.18
N TYR A 506 -16.03 -29.48 5.28
CA TYR A 506 -16.00 -28.42 4.28
C TYR A 506 -17.22 -28.42 3.35
N LEU A 507 -17.92 -29.55 3.18
CA LEU A 507 -19.08 -29.66 2.29
C LEU A 507 -20.24 -28.74 2.71
N VAL A 508 -20.36 -28.44 4.01
CA VAL A 508 -21.40 -27.55 4.55
C VAL A 508 -21.19 -26.13 4.03
N GLU A 509 -20.02 -25.54 4.28
CA GLU A 509 -19.77 -24.20 3.75
C GLU A 509 -19.46 -24.17 2.24
N ALA A 510 -19.00 -25.26 1.61
CA ALA A 510 -18.92 -25.38 0.15
C ALA A 510 -20.29 -25.19 -0.53
N ARG A 511 -21.34 -25.85 0.01
CA ARG A 511 -22.70 -25.72 -0.51
C ARG A 511 -23.29 -24.35 -0.21
N GLN A 512 -23.07 -23.84 1.00
CA GLN A 512 -23.57 -22.52 1.38
C GLN A 512 -22.99 -21.40 0.49
N LEU A 513 -21.68 -21.46 0.21
CA LEU A 513 -20.99 -20.51 -0.67
C LEU A 513 -21.44 -20.68 -2.13
N TYR A 514 -21.65 -21.91 -2.61
CA TYR A 514 -22.25 -22.17 -3.93
C TYR A 514 -23.64 -21.53 -4.05
N ASP A 515 -24.49 -21.71 -3.03
CA ASP A 515 -25.86 -21.17 -2.99
C ASP A 515 -25.88 -19.64 -3.02
N TRP A 516 -24.84 -19.00 -2.48
CA TRP A 516 -24.71 -17.54 -2.53
C TRP A 516 -24.08 -17.02 -3.82
N MET A 517 -23.07 -17.69 -4.38
CA MET A 517 -22.27 -17.13 -5.47
C MET A 517 -22.61 -17.68 -6.86
N ILE A 518 -23.11 -18.91 -6.96
CA ILE A 518 -23.31 -19.59 -8.26
C ILE A 518 -24.78 -19.86 -8.52
N ARG A 519 -25.51 -20.42 -7.55
CA ARG A 519 -26.91 -20.81 -7.73
C ARG A 519 -27.80 -19.68 -8.27
N PRO A 520 -27.66 -18.41 -7.85
CA PRO A 520 -28.47 -17.32 -8.39
C PRO A 520 -28.20 -17.04 -9.88
N LEU A 521 -27.04 -17.43 -10.40
CA LEU A 521 -26.59 -17.16 -11.76
C LEU A 521 -26.85 -18.34 -12.71
N GLN A 522 -27.10 -19.53 -12.17
CA GLN A 522 -27.09 -20.80 -12.92
C GLN A 522 -27.99 -20.78 -14.16
N ALA A 523 -29.22 -20.24 -14.05
CA ALA A 523 -30.13 -20.16 -15.18
C ALA A 523 -29.58 -19.32 -16.34
N GLN A 524 -28.93 -18.19 -16.02
CA GLN A 524 -28.35 -17.28 -17.01
C GLN A 524 -27.09 -17.88 -17.63
N LEU A 525 -26.24 -18.51 -16.81
CA LEU A 525 -25.02 -19.20 -17.26
C LEU A 525 -25.36 -20.34 -18.22
N SER A 526 -26.40 -21.13 -17.91
CA SER A 526 -26.86 -22.21 -18.81
C SER A 526 -27.48 -21.67 -20.09
N GLN A 527 -28.29 -20.60 -20.02
CA GLN A 527 -28.92 -19.99 -21.19
C GLN A 527 -27.89 -19.39 -22.16
N ALA A 528 -26.80 -18.83 -21.62
CA ALA A 528 -25.70 -18.27 -22.41
C ALA A 528 -24.63 -19.31 -22.79
N GLU A 529 -24.87 -20.60 -22.52
CA GLU A 529 -23.94 -21.69 -22.84
C GLU A 529 -22.51 -21.45 -22.32
N ILE A 530 -22.40 -20.94 -21.10
CA ILE A 530 -21.10 -20.62 -20.50
C ILE A 530 -20.36 -21.91 -20.14
N HIS A 531 -19.07 -21.95 -20.47
CA HIS A 531 -18.17 -23.07 -20.17
C HIS A 531 -16.99 -22.64 -19.29
N THR A 532 -16.67 -21.34 -19.25
CA THR A 532 -15.59 -20.78 -18.43
C THR A 532 -16.11 -19.66 -17.52
N LEU A 533 -15.73 -19.70 -16.26
CA LEU A 533 -16.00 -18.64 -15.28
C LEU A 533 -14.69 -17.96 -14.89
N VAL A 534 -14.63 -16.65 -15.08
CA VAL A 534 -13.53 -15.80 -14.60
C VAL A 534 -14.01 -15.05 -13.38
N PHE A 535 -13.38 -15.27 -12.24
CA PHE A 535 -13.69 -14.52 -11.01
C PHE A 535 -12.70 -13.39 -10.79
N VAL A 536 -13.23 -12.24 -10.38
CA VAL A 536 -12.45 -11.13 -9.80
C VAL A 536 -12.75 -11.06 -8.29
N PRO A 537 -12.21 -12.00 -7.48
CA PRO A 537 -12.53 -12.08 -6.05
C PRO A 537 -11.93 -10.91 -5.27
N SER A 538 -12.61 -10.52 -4.19
CA SER A 538 -12.15 -9.52 -3.22
C SER A 538 -12.05 -10.08 -1.81
N GLY A 539 -11.13 -9.52 -1.00
CA GLY A 539 -10.93 -9.88 0.41
C GLY A 539 -10.76 -11.39 0.64
N VAL A 540 -11.44 -11.91 1.66
CA VAL A 540 -11.47 -13.34 2.04
C VAL A 540 -11.70 -14.32 0.89
N LEU A 541 -12.41 -13.94 -0.18
CA LEU A 541 -12.76 -14.87 -1.26
C LEU A 541 -11.52 -15.28 -2.07
N ARG A 542 -10.46 -14.47 -2.07
CA ARG A 542 -9.15 -14.81 -2.68
C ARG A 542 -8.46 -15.99 -1.97
N THR A 543 -8.87 -16.28 -0.73
CA THR A 543 -8.22 -17.31 0.10
C THR A 543 -8.78 -18.71 -0.12
N ILE A 544 -9.81 -18.89 -0.97
CA ILE A 544 -10.46 -20.18 -1.18
C ILE A 544 -10.47 -20.59 -2.66
N PRO A 545 -10.41 -21.90 -2.93
CA PRO A 545 -10.60 -22.42 -4.28
C PRO A 545 -12.09 -22.42 -4.64
N LEU A 546 -12.50 -21.56 -5.56
CA LEU A 546 -13.90 -21.54 -6.02
C LEU A 546 -14.29 -22.84 -6.75
N THR A 547 -13.31 -23.55 -7.31
CA THR A 547 -13.46 -24.88 -7.93
C THR A 547 -14.05 -25.93 -6.99
N ALA A 548 -13.81 -25.82 -5.68
CA ALA A 548 -14.27 -26.77 -4.66
C ALA A 548 -15.65 -26.43 -4.06
N LEU A 549 -16.31 -25.37 -4.54
CA LEU A 549 -17.73 -25.16 -4.24
C LEU A 549 -18.57 -26.26 -4.89
N GLN A 550 -19.73 -26.60 -4.33
CA GLN A 550 -20.57 -27.66 -4.87
C GLN A 550 -22.07 -27.37 -4.74
N ASP A 551 -22.85 -27.84 -5.70
CA ASP A 551 -24.30 -27.71 -5.70
C ASP A 551 -25.02 -28.73 -4.79
N GLY A 552 -24.24 -29.66 -4.24
CA GLY A 552 -24.67 -30.77 -3.40
C GLY A 552 -24.56 -32.15 -4.06
N GLN A 553 -24.27 -32.20 -5.35
CA GLN A 553 -23.97 -33.41 -6.11
C GLN A 553 -22.59 -33.34 -6.78
N GLN A 554 -22.29 -32.22 -7.43
CA GLN A 554 -21.07 -31.99 -8.20
C GLN A 554 -20.33 -30.75 -7.71
N PHE A 555 -19.00 -30.80 -7.80
CA PHE A 555 -18.15 -29.64 -7.62
C PHE A 555 -18.26 -28.68 -8.82
N LEU A 556 -18.00 -27.41 -8.59
CA LEU A 556 -18.06 -26.38 -9.62
C LEU A 556 -17.07 -26.65 -10.76
N VAL A 557 -15.90 -27.24 -10.44
CA VAL A 557 -14.90 -27.69 -11.41
C VAL A 557 -15.41 -28.78 -12.36
N GLU A 558 -16.44 -29.55 -11.99
CA GLU A 558 -17.05 -30.54 -12.88
C GLU A 558 -17.98 -29.87 -13.91
N GLN A 559 -18.42 -28.65 -13.64
CA GLN A 559 -19.38 -27.92 -14.47
C GLN A 559 -18.71 -26.88 -15.38
N TYR A 560 -17.72 -26.16 -14.87
CA TYR A 560 -17.06 -25.06 -15.58
C TYR A 560 -15.54 -25.12 -15.45
N ALA A 561 -14.83 -24.61 -16.46
CA ALA A 561 -13.44 -24.20 -16.31
C ALA A 561 -13.40 -22.91 -15.49
N LEU A 562 -12.44 -22.76 -14.58
CA LEU A 562 -12.32 -21.56 -13.75
C LEU A 562 -10.97 -20.88 -13.96
N ALA A 563 -11.01 -19.55 -13.94
CA ALA A 563 -9.84 -18.70 -13.79
C ALA A 563 -10.13 -17.63 -12.73
N THR A 564 -9.08 -17.14 -12.07
CA THR A 564 -9.17 -16.02 -11.15
C THR A 564 -8.19 -14.93 -11.56
N THR A 565 -8.55 -13.67 -11.32
CA THR A 565 -7.66 -12.54 -11.56
C THR A 565 -7.81 -11.50 -10.44
N PRO A 566 -6.71 -10.84 -10.01
CA PRO A 566 -6.82 -9.71 -9.08
C PRO A 566 -7.60 -8.54 -9.69
N SER A 567 -7.54 -8.35 -11.01
CA SER A 567 -8.20 -7.27 -11.74
C SER A 567 -8.21 -7.59 -13.23
N LEU A 568 -9.36 -7.42 -13.91
CA LEU A 568 -9.37 -7.53 -15.38
C LEU A 568 -8.50 -6.47 -16.04
N SER A 569 -8.43 -5.27 -15.46
CA SER A 569 -7.57 -4.16 -15.90
C SER A 569 -6.08 -4.42 -15.70
N LEU A 570 -5.68 -5.57 -15.13
CA LEU A 570 -4.28 -5.99 -14.96
C LEU A 570 -3.96 -7.28 -15.71
N THR A 571 -4.92 -7.84 -16.45
CA THR A 571 -4.76 -9.11 -17.17
C THR A 571 -5.02 -8.92 -18.65
N ASP A 572 -4.11 -9.41 -19.50
CA ASP A 572 -4.29 -9.49 -20.95
C ASP A 572 -4.41 -10.98 -21.35
N PRO A 573 -5.59 -11.60 -21.19
CA PRO A 573 -5.76 -13.02 -21.45
C PRO A 573 -5.73 -13.26 -22.97
N GLN A 574 -4.55 -13.61 -23.48
CA GLN A 574 -4.39 -14.07 -24.87
C GLN A 574 -4.28 -15.60 -24.91
N PRO A 575 -4.74 -16.23 -26.01
CA PRO A 575 -4.40 -17.61 -26.32
C PRO A 575 -2.88 -17.80 -26.29
N LEU A 576 -2.42 -18.92 -25.73
CA LEU A 576 -0.99 -19.24 -25.71
C LEU A 576 -0.47 -19.35 -27.16
N SER A 577 0.42 -18.46 -27.57
CA SER A 577 1.19 -18.62 -28.81
C SER A 577 2.16 -19.78 -28.62
N ARG A 578 1.98 -20.85 -29.39
CA ARG A 578 2.79 -22.07 -29.30
C ARG A 578 3.95 -22.10 -30.28
N GLU A 579 3.96 -21.17 -31.23
CA GLU A 579 5.10 -20.94 -32.13
C GLU A 579 6.20 -20.21 -31.34
N ASP A 580 7.43 -20.73 -31.37
CA ASP A 580 8.61 -20.22 -30.66
C ASP A 580 8.47 -20.10 -29.12
N THR A 581 7.94 -21.14 -28.47
CA THR A 581 7.86 -21.20 -26.99
C THR A 581 9.22 -21.52 -26.39
N GLU A 582 9.87 -20.51 -25.80
CA GLU A 582 11.05 -20.70 -24.96
C GLU A 582 10.63 -20.98 -23.52
N THR A 583 11.15 -22.05 -22.93
CA THR A 583 10.80 -22.48 -21.56
C THR A 583 12.02 -22.40 -20.65
N LEU A 584 11.84 -21.81 -19.46
CA LEU A 584 12.78 -21.89 -18.34
C LEU A 584 12.15 -22.73 -17.24
N ILE A 585 12.84 -23.79 -16.84
CA ILE A 585 12.43 -24.67 -15.76
C ILE A 585 13.42 -24.50 -14.61
N THR A 586 12.90 -24.16 -13.43
CA THR A 586 13.69 -23.99 -12.22
C THR A 586 13.21 -24.95 -11.16
N SER A 587 14.15 -25.47 -10.36
CA SER A 587 13.80 -26.46 -9.35
C SER A 587 14.72 -26.48 -8.14
N LEU A 588 14.11 -26.75 -6.99
CA LEU A 588 14.81 -26.92 -5.72
C LEU A 588 14.28 -28.17 -5.00
N SER A 589 14.98 -29.29 -5.18
CA SER A 589 14.62 -30.57 -4.57
C SER A 589 15.25 -30.78 -3.19
N LYS A 590 16.37 -30.10 -2.91
CA LYS A 590 17.13 -30.27 -1.66
C LYS A 590 16.56 -29.43 -0.53
N SER A 591 16.75 -29.93 0.69
CA SER A 591 16.54 -29.12 1.90
C SER A 591 17.63 -28.06 2.00
N VAL A 592 17.23 -26.80 2.01
CA VAL A 592 18.10 -25.63 2.18
C VAL A 592 17.41 -24.60 3.06
N GLN A 593 18.18 -23.76 3.75
CA GLN A 593 17.67 -22.57 4.46
C GLN A 593 16.52 -22.86 5.46
N GLY A 594 16.47 -24.07 6.03
CA GLY A 594 15.44 -24.51 6.98
C GLY A 594 14.15 -25.08 6.35
N PHE A 595 14.05 -25.18 5.03
CA PHE A 595 12.91 -25.77 4.32
C PHE A 595 13.14 -27.27 4.02
N PRO A 596 12.10 -28.11 4.09
CA PRO A 596 12.21 -29.53 3.80
C PRO A 596 12.44 -29.81 2.32
N ALA A 597 13.06 -30.95 2.01
CA ALA A 597 13.25 -31.42 0.65
C ALA A 597 11.91 -31.73 -0.05
N LEU A 598 11.87 -31.55 -1.38
CA LEU A 598 10.73 -31.84 -2.24
C LEU A 598 11.12 -32.95 -3.23
N PRO A 599 11.05 -34.24 -2.83
CA PRO A 599 11.51 -35.35 -3.68
C PRO A 599 10.69 -35.56 -4.97
N GLY A 600 9.42 -35.20 -4.99
CA GLY A 600 8.48 -35.29 -6.12
C GLY A 600 8.82 -34.33 -7.25
N VAL A 601 9.51 -33.22 -6.95
CA VAL A 601 9.97 -32.23 -7.93
C VAL A 601 10.83 -32.86 -9.03
N ALA A 602 11.62 -33.89 -8.73
CA ALA A 602 12.41 -34.60 -9.75
C ALA A 602 11.54 -35.27 -10.82
N GLY A 603 10.41 -35.86 -10.43
CA GLY A 603 9.44 -36.46 -11.36
C GLY A 603 8.68 -35.40 -12.16
N GLU A 604 8.29 -34.32 -11.49
CA GLU A 604 7.67 -33.14 -12.13
C GLU A 604 8.57 -32.59 -13.26
N LEU A 605 9.84 -32.29 -12.95
CA LEU A 605 10.83 -31.80 -13.93
C LEU A 605 10.96 -32.67 -15.16
N SER A 606 11.11 -33.99 -14.97
CA SER A 606 11.27 -34.91 -16.09
C SER A 606 10.08 -34.83 -17.05
N THR A 607 8.86 -34.73 -16.50
CA THR A 607 7.64 -34.64 -17.31
C THR A 607 7.54 -33.29 -18.03
N VAL A 608 7.81 -32.19 -17.34
CA VAL A 608 7.72 -30.84 -17.93
C VAL A 608 8.78 -30.67 -19.03
N GLN A 609 10.01 -31.13 -18.79
CA GLN A 609 11.09 -31.08 -19.78
C GLN A 609 10.77 -31.92 -21.01
N ASP A 610 10.20 -33.11 -20.84
CA ASP A 610 9.83 -33.98 -21.97
C ASP A 610 8.71 -33.36 -22.84
N LEU A 611 7.82 -32.56 -22.24
CA LEU A 611 6.69 -31.93 -22.95
C LEU A 611 7.04 -30.58 -23.58
N LEU A 612 7.81 -29.74 -22.88
CA LEU A 612 8.06 -28.35 -23.28
C LEU A 612 9.52 -28.08 -23.72
N GLY A 613 10.46 -28.96 -23.39
CA GLY A 613 11.88 -28.67 -23.52
C GLY A 613 12.32 -27.49 -22.64
N GLY A 614 13.40 -26.81 -23.06
CA GLY A 614 13.88 -25.58 -22.42
C GLY A 614 15.13 -25.72 -21.55
N LYS A 615 15.56 -24.60 -20.97
CA LYS A 615 16.73 -24.50 -20.06
C LYS A 615 16.30 -24.92 -18.66
N ILE A 616 17.12 -25.76 -18.01
CA ILE A 616 16.90 -26.18 -16.62
C ILE A 616 17.93 -25.52 -15.71
N LEU A 617 17.47 -24.95 -14.59
CA LEU A 617 18.27 -24.60 -13.42
C LEU A 617 17.81 -25.48 -12.25
N GLN A 618 18.71 -26.28 -11.68
CA GLN A 618 18.33 -27.25 -10.64
C GLN A 618 19.27 -27.19 -9.44
N ASP A 619 18.69 -27.22 -8.24
CA ASP A 619 19.40 -27.24 -6.97
C ASP A 619 20.51 -26.17 -6.95
N LYS A 620 21.80 -26.55 -6.86
CA LYS A 620 22.93 -25.60 -6.82
C LYS A 620 22.99 -24.66 -8.02
N ASP A 621 22.50 -25.10 -9.18
CA ASP A 621 22.47 -24.29 -10.39
C ASP A 621 21.27 -23.33 -10.43
N TYR A 622 20.31 -23.49 -9.51
CA TYR A 622 19.19 -22.57 -9.27
C TYR A 622 19.51 -21.61 -8.12
N SER A 623 20.29 -20.58 -8.43
CA SER A 623 20.61 -19.47 -7.53
C SER A 623 19.89 -18.18 -7.98
N VAL A 624 19.89 -17.14 -7.13
CA VAL A 624 19.35 -15.83 -7.53
C VAL A 624 20.10 -15.28 -8.75
N ASP A 625 21.42 -15.41 -8.75
CA ASP A 625 22.27 -14.90 -9.83
C ASP A 625 22.08 -15.66 -11.14
N SER A 626 21.95 -17.00 -11.10
CA SER A 626 21.73 -17.80 -12.30
C SER A 626 20.33 -17.61 -12.90
N LEU A 627 19.31 -17.45 -12.05
CA LEU A 627 17.95 -17.08 -12.46
C LEU A 627 17.95 -15.71 -13.14
N SER A 628 18.56 -14.70 -12.49
CA SER A 628 18.72 -13.35 -13.03
C SER A 628 19.45 -13.37 -14.38
N GLY A 629 20.55 -14.12 -14.48
CA GLY A 629 21.29 -14.30 -15.73
C GLY A 629 20.43 -14.91 -16.83
N ALA A 630 19.76 -16.03 -16.55
CA ALA A 630 18.90 -16.70 -17.53
C ALA A 630 17.77 -15.78 -18.02
N LEU A 631 17.07 -15.11 -17.11
CA LEU A 631 15.99 -14.19 -17.47
C LEU A 631 16.48 -13.00 -18.30
N LYS A 632 17.73 -12.54 -18.14
CA LYS A 632 18.32 -11.46 -18.95
C LYS A 632 18.80 -11.93 -20.33
N GLU A 633 19.30 -13.16 -20.42
CA GLU A 633 19.85 -13.74 -21.65
C GLU A 633 18.77 -14.11 -22.68
N THR A 634 17.60 -14.56 -22.22
CA THR A 634 16.56 -15.11 -23.09
C THR A 634 15.18 -14.64 -22.67
N GLU A 635 14.36 -14.31 -23.66
CA GLU A 635 12.93 -14.03 -23.46
C GLU A 635 12.15 -15.35 -23.40
N TYR A 636 11.80 -15.78 -22.20
CA TYR A 636 11.02 -16.99 -21.99
C TYR A 636 9.51 -16.71 -22.07
N SER A 637 8.80 -17.56 -22.80
CA SER A 637 7.34 -17.56 -22.88
C SER A 637 6.72 -18.38 -21.74
N VAL A 638 7.44 -19.38 -21.22
CA VAL A 638 6.99 -20.20 -20.08
C VAL A 638 8.07 -20.25 -19.01
N LEU A 639 7.68 -19.97 -17.76
CA LEU A 639 8.53 -20.11 -16.59
C LEU A 639 7.88 -21.09 -15.61
N HIS A 640 8.52 -22.23 -15.41
CA HIS A 640 8.11 -23.23 -14.43
C HIS A 640 9.03 -23.19 -13.22
N MET A 641 8.47 -23.00 -12.03
CA MET A 641 9.21 -22.92 -10.78
C MET A 641 8.71 -23.96 -9.78
N ALA A 642 9.51 -25.01 -9.61
CA ALA A 642 9.29 -26.08 -8.65
C ALA A 642 10.12 -25.86 -7.38
N THR A 643 9.65 -24.95 -6.52
CA THR A 643 10.32 -24.55 -5.28
C THR A 643 9.30 -24.11 -4.22
N HIS A 644 9.75 -24.03 -2.96
CA HIS A 644 8.95 -23.44 -1.88
C HIS A 644 8.68 -21.96 -2.17
N GLY A 645 7.40 -21.60 -2.22
CA GLY A 645 6.95 -20.21 -2.19
C GLY A 645 6.21 -19.92 -0.89
N VAL A 646 6.57 -18.85 -0.19
CA VAL A 646 5.85 -18.39 1.00
C VAL A 646 5.26 -17.04 0.70
N PHE A 647 3.94 -16.88 0.89
CA PHE A 647 3.24 -15.60 0.72
C PHE A 647 2.70 -15.10 2.04
N GLY A 648 3.21 -13.93 2.46
CA GLY A 648 2.84 -13.19 3.66
C GLY A 648 2.07 -11.90 3.34
N GLY A 649 1.78 -11.11 4.39
CA GLY A 649 0.92 -9.93 4.28
C GLY A 649 1.54 -8.71 3.58
N SER A 650 2.83 -8.78 3.29
CA SER A 650 3.57 -7.77 2.52
C SER A 650 4.55 -8.41 1.55
N ALA A 651 5.05 -7.62 0.61
CA ALA A 651 6.04 -8.04 -0.38
C ALA A 651 7.35 -8.53 0.26
N GLU A 652 7.76 -7.98 1.40
CA GLU A 652 8.98 -8.38 2.12
C GLU A 652 8.84 -9.74 2.82
N GLN A 653 7.63 -10.07 3.27
CA GLN A 653 7.31 -11.34 3.92
C GLN A 653 7.06 -12.47 2.89
N SER A 654 6.93 -12.12 1.62
CA SER A 654 6.68 -13.03 0.53
C SER A 654 7.97 -13.34 -0.25
N PHE A 655 8.26 -14.61 -0.48
CA PHE A 655 9.47 -15.03 -1.19
C PHE A 655 9.33 -16.37 -1.92
N LEU A 656 10.14 -16.54 -2.95
CA LEU A 656 10.44 -17.82 -3.59
C LEU A 656 11.83 -18.28 -3.13
N LEU A 657 11.98 -19.55 -2.82
CA LEU A 657 13.25 -20.09 -2.34
C LEU A 657 14.18 -20.43 -3.51
N THR A 658 15.40 -19.90 -3.52
CA THR A 658 16.49 -20.41 -4.39
C THR A 658 17.42 -21.30 -3.56
N TYR A 659 18.46 -21.88 -4.16
CA TYR A 659 19.40 -22.70 -3.40
C TYR A 659 20.18 -21.90 -2.36
N ASP A 660 20.57 -20.67 -2.71
CA ASP A 660 21.50 -19.82 -1.98
C ASP A 660 20.83 -18.72 -1.13
N ASP A 661 19.60 -18.32 -1.45
CA ASP A 661 18.92 -17.21 -0.78
C ASP A 661 17.38 -17.30 -0.87
N LYS A 662 16.69 -16.33 -0.28
CA LYS A 662 15.25 -16.09 -0.44
C LYS A 662 15.05 -14.93 -1.41
N LEU A 663 14.40 -15.21 -2.54
CA LEU A 663 14.02 -14.19 -3.50
C LEU A 663 12.68 -13.56 -3.09
N ASN A 664 12.73 -12.46 -2.32
CA ASN A 664 11.53 -11.73 -1.93
C ASN A 664 10.90 -10.97 -3.11
N MET A 665 9.66 -10.50 -2.95
CA MET A 665 8.91 -9.88 -4.05
C MET A 665 9.52 -8.56 -4.51
N ASN A 666 10.13 -7.76 -3.64
CA ASN A 666 10.77 -6.50 -4.05
C ASN A 666 11.97 -6.77 -4.96
N ARG A 667 12.87 -7.68 -4.55
CA ARG A 667 14.02 -8.12 -5.34
C ARG A 667 13.59 -8.81 -6.64
N LEU A 668 12.50 -9.57 -6.59
CA LEU A 668 11.93 -10.17 -7.79
C LEU A 668 11.46 -9.09 -8.79
N GLY A 669 10.77 -8.06 -8.32
CA GLY A 669 10.39 -6.91 -9.12
C GLY A 669 11.59 -6.25 -9.79
N GLU A 670 12.66 -5.98 -9.04
CA GLU A 670 13.90 -5.40 -9.56
C GLU A 670 14.53 -6.27 -10.67
N LEU A 671 14.53 -7.60 -10.50
CA LEU A 671 15.04 -8.52 -11.53
C LEU A 671 14.22 -8.47 -12.82
N LEU A 672 12.92 -8.18 -12.70
CA LEU A 672 11.94 -8.28 -13.78
C LEU A 672 11.59 -6.93 -14.41
N GLN A 673 11.94 -5.79 -13.80
CA GLN A 673 11.80 -4.46 -14.39
C GLN A 673 12.47 -4.34 -15.76
N VAL A 674 13.51 -5.14 -16.03
CA VAL A 674 14.19 -5.24 -17.34
C VAL A 674 13.33 -5.97 -18.39
N GLY A 675 12.30 -6.71 -17.98
CA GLY A 675 11.47 -7.56 -18.83
C GLY A 675 10.05 -7.07 -19.13
N ILE A 676 9.56 -6.04 -18.45
CA ILE A 676 8.19 -5.52 -18.59
C ILE A 676 7.93 -4.92 -19.99
N PHE A 677 8.99 -4.47 -20.68
CA PHE A 677 8.92 -3.89 -22.03
C PHE A 677 9.35 -4.86 -23.14
N ARG A 678 9.38 -6.16 -22.88
CA ARG A 678 9.76 -7.17 -23.88
C ARG A 678 8.76 -7.25 -25.02
N ASP A 679 9.27 -7.61 -26.20
CA ASP A 679 8.45 -7.88 -27.37
C ASP A 679 7.70 -9.21 -27.21
N LYS A 680 8.31 -10.20 -26.52
CA LYS A 680 7.67 -11.46 -26.11
C LYS A 680 7.32 -11.46 -24.60
N PRO A 681 6.04 -11.33 -24.23
CA PRO A 681 5.62 -11.39 -22.82
C PRO A 681 5.68 -12.83 -22.28
N LEU A 682 5.80 -12.97 -20.96
CA LEU A 682 5.67 -14.26 -20.29
C LEU A 682 4.21 -14.73 -20.39
N GLU A 683 3.97 -15.84 -21.10
CA GLU A 683 2.63 -16.36 -21.35
C GLU A 683 2.07 -17.15 -20.16
N LEU A 684 2.95 -17.86 -19.45
CA LEU A 684 2.60 -18.71 -18.33
C LEU A 684 3.72 -18.76 -17.29
N LEU A 685 3.38 -18.37 -16.06
CA LEU A 685 4.16 -18.64 -14.86
C LEU A 685 3.55 -19.82 -14.10
N THR A 686 4.33 -20.82 -13.71
CA THR A 686 3.86 -21.91 -12.86
C THR A 686 4.67 -21.97 -11.58
N LEU A 687 3.99 -21.94 -10.44
CA LEU A 687 4.59 -22.01 -9.11
C LEU A 687 4.03 -23.24 -8.36
N SER A 688 4.76 -24.36 -8.39
CA SER A 688 4.17 -25.66 -8.03
C SER A 688 4.07 -25.90 -6.52
N ALA A 689 5.07 -25.50 -5.73
CA ALA A 689 5.15 -25.76 -4.28
C ALA A 689 4.95 -24.50 -3.41
N CYS A 690 3.92 -23.71 -3.70
CA CYS A 690 3.56 -22.53 -2.92
C CYS A 690 2.71 -22.81 -1.67
N GLN A 691 2.89 -21.98 -0.66
CA GLN A 691 2.06 -21.90 0.53
C GLN A 691 1.69 -20.45 0.82
N THR A 692 0.39 -20.17 0.91
CA THR A 692 -0.09 -18.90 1.46
C THR A 692 -0.34 -19.03 2.96
N THR A 693 -0.05 -17.96 3.72
CA THR A 693 -0.29 -17.93 5.16
C THR A 693 -1.80 -17.99 5.45
N LEU A 694 -2.23 -18.97 6.26
CA LEU A 694 -3.65 -19.14 6.56
C LEU A 694 -4.16 -17.99 7.45
N GLY A 695 -5.25 -17.34 7.02
CA GLY A 695 -5.94 -16.33 7.80
C GLY A 695 -5.51 -14.89 7.52
N ASP A 696 -4.56 -14.68 6.61
CA ASP A 696 -4.18 -13.37 6.13
C ASP A 696 -4.69 -13.15 4.70
N GLU A 697 -5.62 -12.20 4.54
CA GLU A 697 -6.22 -11.86 3.25
C GLU A 697 -5.20 -11.18 2.32
N ARG A 698 -4.23 -10.45 2.88
CA ARG A 698 -3.15 -9.83 2.10
C ARG A 698 -2.20 -10.88 1.52
N SER A 699 -1.99 -12.00 2.21
CA SER A 699 -1.18 -13.11 1.67
C SER A 699 -1.70 -13.67 0.35
N ALA A 700 -3.03 -13.69 0.14
CA ALA A 700 -3.61 -14.13 -1.12
C ALA A 700 -3.40 -13.10 -2.26
N LEU A 701 -3.29 -11.81 -1.94
CA LEU A 701 -2.85 -10.78 -2.89
C LEU A 701 -1.41 -10.98 -3.31
N GLY A 702 -0.53 -11.43 -2.41
CA GLY A 702 0.85 -11.76 -2.77
C GLY A 702 0.93 -12.77 -3.90
N LEU A 703 0.18 -13.87 -3.80
CA LEU A 703 0.11 -14.90 -4.84
C LEU A 703 -0.37 -14.35 -6.19
N ALA A 704 -1.50 -13.63 -6.19
CA ALA A 704 -2.08 -13.05 -7.39
C ALA A 704 -1.19 -11.94 -7.99
N GLY A 705 -0.52 -11.19 -7.13
CA GLY A 705 0.37 -10.10 -7.48
C GLY A 705 1.68 -10.57 -8.08
N VAL A 706 2.19 -11.75 -7.72
CA VAL A 706 3.41 -12.31 -8.32
C VAL A 706 3.25 -12.41 -9.83
N ALA A 707 2.12 -12.93 -10.31
CA ALA A 707 1.85 -13.03 -11.74
C ALA A 707 1.93 -11.66 -12.44
N VAL A 708 1.31 -10.64 -11.83
CA VAL A 708 1.33 -9.26 -12.33
C VAL A 708 2.75 -8.71 -12.33
N GLN A 709 3.51 -8.94 -11.26
CA GLN A 709 4.89 -8.46 -11.11
C GLN A 709 5.84 -9.13 -12.12
N PHE A 710 5.60 -10.40 -12.47
CA PHE A 710 6.28 -11.09 -13.56
C PHE A 710 5.87 -10.63 -14.96
N GLY A 711 4.85 -9.77 -15.08
CA GLY A 711 4.23 -9.46 -16.37
C GLY A 711 3.67 -10.69 -17.06
N ALA A 712 3.32 -11.72 -16.28
CA ALA A 712 2.79 -12.97 -16.80
C ALA A 712 1.33 -12.77 -17.23
N ARG A 713 0.99 -13.16 -18.46
CA ARG A 713 -0.40 -13.17 -18.95
C ARG A 713 -1.28 -14.13 -18.17
N SER A 714 -0.70 -15.18 -17.61
CA SER A 714 -1.38 -16.16 -16.77
C SER A 714 -0.40 -16.77 -15.78
N ALA A 715 -0.91 -17.14 -14.62
CA ALA A 715 -0.16 -17.95 -13.66
C ALA A 715 -1.00 -19.12 -13.17
N VAL A 716 -0.32 -20.21 -12.82
CA VAL A 716 -0.89 -21.32 -12.05
C VAL A 716 -0.07 -21.43 -10.78
N ALA A 717 -0.74 -21.33 -9.63
CA ALA A 717 -0.03 -21.38 -8.35
C ALA A 717 -0.87 -22.02 -7.23
N SER A 718 -0.18 -22.71 -6.33
CA SER A 718 -0.82 -23.43 -5.21
C SER A 718 -1.21 -22.49 -4.06
N LEU A 719 -2.48 -22.48 -3.68
CA LEU A 719 -3.00 -21.71 -2.56
C LEU A 719 -2.50 -22.22 -1.20
N TRP A 720 -2.17 -23.50 -1.05
CA TRP A 720 -1.57 -24.08 0.16
C TRP A 720 -0.60 -25.19 -0.20
N PHE A 721 0.29 -25.49 0.75
CA PHE A 721 1.17 -26.65 0.64
C PHE A 721 0.34 -27.94 0.54
N VAL A 722 0.48 -28.64 -0.58
CA VAL A 722 -0.11 -29.95 -0.84
C VAL A 722 0.96 -31.03 -0.64
N ASP A 723 0.51 -32.28 -0.55
CA ASP A 723 1.40 -33.42 -0.73
C ASP A 723 2.16 -33.32 -2.05
N ASP A 724 3.49 -33.44 -1.97
CA ASP A 724 4.43 -33.26 -3.08
C ASP A 724 4.14 -34.21 -4.26
N ALA A 725 3.75 -35.46 -3.99
CA ALA A 725 3.42 -36.42 -5.04
C ALA A 725 2.12 -36.04 -5.79
N ALA A 726 1.14 -35.46 -5.08
CA ALA A 726 -0.08 -34.98 -5.69
C ALA A 726 0.19 -33.74 -6.57
N THR A 727 1.04 -32.81 -6.12
CA THR A 727 1.48 -31.65 -6.91
C THR A 727 2.19 -32.07 -8.19
N ALA A 728 3.12 -33.02 -8.12
CA ALA A 728 3.83 -33.51 -9.30
C ALA A 728 2.86 -34.16 -10.32
N ALA A 729 1.90 -34.97 -9.86
CA ALA A 729 0.88 -35.58 -10.72
C ALA A 729 -0.04 -34.52 -11.35
N MET A 730 -0.42 -33.51 -10.58
CA MET A 730 -1.25 -32.38 -11.00
C MET A 730 -0.59 -31.55 -12.11
N MET A 731 0.68 -31.19 -11.93
CA MET A 731 1.43 -30.39 -12.92
C MET A 731 1.73 -31.20 -14.18
N ALA A 732 2.08 -32.49 -14.05
CA ALA A 732 2.25 -33.39 -15.18
C ALA A 732 0.99 -33.44 -16.07
N GLU A 733 -0.18 -33.69 -15.48
CA GLU A 733 -1.44 -33.72 -16.21
C GLU A 733 -1.81 -32.35 -16.79
N PHE A 734 -1.57 -31.26 -16.05
CA PHE A 734 -1.83 -29.90 -16.55
C PHE A 734 -1.04 -29.60 -17.83
N TYR A 735 0.26 -29.88 -17.87
CA TYR A 735 1.06 -29.67 -19.08
C TYR A 735 0.69 -30.63 -20.23
N GLN A 736 0.29 -31.86 -19.93
CA GLN A 736 -0.23 -32.79 -20.95
C GLN A 736 -1.52 -32.24 -21.61
N GLN A 737 -2.42 -31.68 -20.82
CA GLN A 737 -3.64 -31.07 -21.33
C GLN A 737 -3.35 -29.75 -22.06
N LEU A 738 -2.41 -28.94 -21.55
CA LEU A 738 -1.98 -27.69 -22.17
C LEU A 738 -1.32 -27.93 -23.54
N ALA A 739 -0.62 -29.05 -23.73
CA ALA A 739 -0.04 -29.43 -25.02
C ALA A 739 -1.09 -29.65 -26.12
N ARG A 740 -2.37 -29.87 -25.79
CA ARG A 740 -3.47 -30.04 -26.75
C ARG A 740 -3.94 -28.70 -27.31
N THR A 741 -4.09 -28.57 -28.63
CA THR A 741 -4.31 -27.27 -29.32
C THR A 741 -5.72 -26.71 -29.20
N ASP A 742 -6.67 -27.52 -28.76
CA ASP A 742 -8.09 -27.18 -28.62
C ASP A 742 -8.47 -26.64 -27.23
N GLN A 743 -7.51 -26.50 -26.31
CA GLN A 743 -7.80 -26.15 -24.92
C GLN A 743 -7.22 -24.79 -24.51
N SER A 744 -8.01 -24.05 -23.73
CA SER A 744 -7.55 -22.89 -22.97
C SER A 744 -6.76 -23.32 -21.73
N LYS A 745 -5.95 -22.40 -21.17
CA LYS A 745 -5.19 -22.62 -19.93
C LYS A 745 -6.13 -23.05 -18.77
N ALA A 746 -7.28 -22.39 -18.64
CA ALA A 746 -8.30 -22.72 -17.65
C ALA A 746 -8.91 -24.13 -17.85
N ARG A 747 -9.16 -24.52 -19.10
CA ARG A 747 -9.68 -25.86 -19.42
C ARG A 747 -8.65 -26.96 -19.16
N ALA A 748 -7.38 -26.71 -19.50
CA ALA A 748 -6.28 -27.61 -19.19
C ALA A 748 -6.15 -27.86 -17.68
N LEU A 749 -6.21 -26.79 -16.88
CA LEU A 749 -6.20 -26.91 -15.42
C LEU A 749 -7.42 -27.69 -14.91
N GLN A 750 -8.62 -27.38 -15.41
CA GLN A 750 -9.83 -28.11 -15.05
C GLN A 750 -9.70 -29.61 -15.32
N GLN A 751 -9.23 -30.02 -16.52
CA GLN A 751 -9.04 -31.44 -16.84
C GLN A 751 -8.07 -32.12 -15.89
N ALA A 752 -7.00 -31.42 -15.53
CA ALA A 752 -6.02 -31.95 -14.60
C ALA A 752 -6.62 -32.10 -13.18
N GLN A 753 -7.45 -31.15 -12.74
CA GLN A 753 -8.16 -31.23 -11.46
C GLN A 753 -9.15 -32.40 -11.45
N LEU A 754 -9.87 -32.62 -12.55
CA LEU A 754 -10.80 -33.74 -12.72
C LEU A 754 -10.08 -35.10 -12.74
N SER A 755 -8.90 -35.18 -13.37
CA SER A 755 -8.06 -36.38 -13.38
C SER A 755 -7.68 -36.80 -11.96
N LEU A 756 -7.27 -35.87 -11.11
CA LEU A 756 -6.98 -36.14 -9.69
C LEU A 756 -8.25 -36.46 -8.88
N LEU A 757 -9.34 -35.73 -9.10
CA LEU A 757 -10.62 -35.97 -8.41
C LEU A 757 -11.13 -37.41 -8.60
N GLN A 758 -10.89 -38.01 -9.78
CA GLN A 758 -11.27 -39.38 -10.10
C GLN A 758 -10.40 -40.45 -9.40
N GLN A 759 -9.21 -40.07 -8.91
CA GLN A 759 -8.31 -41.00 -8.22
C GLN A 759 -8.71 -41.15 -6.74
N PRO A 760 -8.94 -42.38 -6.23
CA PRO A 760 -9.40 -42.59 -4.86
C PRO A 760 -8.51 -41.95 -3.78
N GLN A 761 -7.19 -41.95 -3.97
CA GLN A 761 -6.23 -41.35 -3.04
C GLN A 761 -6.22 -39.81 -3.05
N TYR A 762 -6.70 -39.18 -4.13
CA TYR A 762 -6.70 -37.73 -4.31
C TYR A 762 -8.10 -37.10 -4.35
N ARG A 763 -9.15 -37.88 -4.10
CA ARG A 763 -10.55 -37.43 -4.16
C ARG A 763 -10.86 -36.19 -3.32
N HIS A 764 -10.18 -36.01 -2.19
CA HIS A 764 -10.37 -34.85 -1.32
C HIS A 764 -9.85 -33.56 -1.97
N PRO A 765 -10.60 -32.43 -1.95
CA PRO A 765 -10.21 -31.19 -2.65
C PRO A 765 -8.86 -30.59 -2.23
N ILE A 766 -8.34 -30.95 -1.06
CA ILE A 766 -6.99 -30.57 -0.63
C ILE A 766 -5.89 -30.89 -1.67
N TYR A 767 -6.10 -31.92 -2.50
CA TYR A 767 -5.12 -32.40 -3.47
C TYR A 767 -5.22 -31.74 -4.84
N TRP A 768 -6.44 -31.47 -5.32
CA TRP A 768 -6.67 -30.96 -6.68
C TRP A 768 -7.13 -29.50 -6.72
N ALA A 769 -7.68 -28.95 -5.64
CA ALA A 769 -8.21 -27.58 -5.63
C ALA A 769 -7.16 -26.54 -5.22
N SER A 770 -5.95 -26.93 -4.81
CA SER A 770 -4.91 -25.98 -4.39
C SER A 770 -4.40 -25.11 -5.54
N PRO A 771 -4.07 -25.67 -6.73
CA PRO A 771 -3.67 -24.86 -7.86
C PRO A 771 -4.86 -24.10 -8.44
N VAL A 772 -4.70 -22.80 -8.65
CA VAL A 772 -5.70 -21.87 -9.17
C VAL A 772 -5.17 -20.99 -10.29
#